data_AF-A0A160VT64-F1
#
_entry.id   AF-A0A160VT64-F1
#
_cell.length_a   1.000
_cell.length_b   1.000
_cell.length_c   1.000
_cell.angle_alpha   90.00
_cell.angle_beta   90.00
_cell.angle_gamma   90.00
#
_symmetry.space_group_name_H-M   'P 1'
#
loop_
_entity.id
_entity.type
_entity.pdbx_description
1 polymer ?
#
loop_
_entity_poly.entity_id
_entity_poly.type
_entity_poly.pdbx_seq_one_letter_code
_entity_poly.pdbx_strand_id
1 'polypeptide(L)'
;MRRGFIINASVLVLLIPLILLLATYEEVSSQITLSQSERAYSERVYQIISTLQLEFKRALEISGKRAIIATIDYIAITGEFISPIYGVNNTIRDLILYGNSPSIYGRDVQKIMGNQTIEAWLKNINTQLKKQGLLIGMNESTVLNNVDILVAPLDSFRIVVRAKINNITIKDVAGRVIYSGSIPENGYVYSVIDLNGLEDPMFSAVTGGMYQRIIKACKYTYPEIFNKPIKVIEGVGRSSYSPVIGRFSTVVSPSTIYIGEKYPGDGALAYVLQEGDLSQTTSPIIVNTSSRGELVNPADVLTEGGMGVLVFESGSSWCNYTYQYRVAFTVPSNYIGKLVLLEFNATQYPFTVIPHSGAFAALRIYTSDCVEGSYWIEYWGNDKILIWLRPTTTTYYIYYSKTTDVPLLRGSIPSVFGTNYTTNVSVLAGQKMFLFSTYSNNFFVRYNLSSSWEGDFKGGIDVELNLSEISGFRIWEVTLSYPQTVSDVQVPIYLNSTISTLIPHTNTPPEARIKVYADRQLTRQLPFWIEYWNSSGALIWVRTNLPGTIYIASSNDFPYTRGNGDLVFPFFDDFNESSLTELQQKWEVYVPILLNSSGNGTVTIPGGNEIIALRTRDPININYPFAIRFRMKPNFTYEEDWDAGIGLEDEYVNTGQYSLLLFTDDITWNFLAQHRAWWSGLSESPDGRGDYDFHTYSVEMPYYYADSTLGYFNFSDLTAISRSATTSYRLFEFPLLYLYIVIDSESQSRGAIFDWILIRKYIDLEFLAQNITQIKIPISIQFVDNWTTEKLFILENWTDILAKYSLGTWFISNPNRYEVIFNSTLGLGLNLTYIHDPETSSESSQTFISGSLSPPISIYLVVNNTVNNAGYFSWVVWGDSYVKYSPILSGEEVRPPENLARAYDIEPFLLCINEQERVGNKEGEIGYFGVSWGMSFFERLEGSTENHEKYLALAKEMQEELGLAKNGFYYPIGLVSFMVPTDSLTYYFDEKLNRLFLTVLQKSPEEYVNSVDFCFLDHYFPGKLYINNPVCNQQTYRVYGISDSPDREGVYFFIDETTATSIFGPTGASELLQK
;
A
#
# COMPACT_ATOMS: atom_id res chain seq x y z
N MET A 1 -70.50 -71.18 -64.41
CA MET A 1 -69.31 -70.46 -63.90
C MET A 1 -69.55 -69.02 -63.42
N ARG A 2 -70.46 -68.21 -64.00
CA ARG A 2 -70.62 -66.79 -63.63
C ARG A 2 -71.20 -66.47 -62.23
N ARG A 3 -72.05 -67.32 -61.63
CA ARG A 3 -72.66 -67.05 -60.30
C ARG A 3 -71.70 -67.30 -59.12
N GLY A 4 -70.83 -68.31 -59.20
CA GLY A 4 -69.83 -68.58 -58.15
C GLY A 4 -68.73 -67.51 -58.06
N PHE A 5 -68.38 -66.88 -59.20
CA PHE A 5 -67.44 -65.77 -59.24
C PHE A 5 -67.99 -64.51 -58.55
N ILE A 6 -69.27 -64.17 -58.79
CA ILE A 6 -69.89 -62.98 -58.18
C ILE A 6 -70.07 -63.14 -56.67
N ILE A 7 -70.44 -64.34 -56.19
CA ILE A 7 -70.60 -64.61 -54.75
C ILE A 7 -69.23 -64.57 -54.05
N ASN A 8 -68.19 -65.22 -54.60
CA ASN A 8 -66.84 -65.16 -54.02
C ASN A 8 -66.26 -63.74 -54.06
N ALA A 9 -66.48 -62.98 -55.14
CA ALA A 9 -66.05 -61.59 -55.23
C ALA A 9 -66.78 -60.67 -54.23
N SER A 10 -68.08 -60.86 -54.01
CA SER A 10 -68.86 -60.08 -53.03
C SER A 10 -68.42 -60.40 -51.60
N VAL A 11 -68.12 -61.67 -51.31
CA VAL A 11 -67.56 -62.11 -50.02
C VAL A 11 -66.17 -61.52 -49.80
N LEU A 12 -65.30 -61.52 -50.81
CA LEU A 12 -63.99 -60.87 -50.75
C LEU A 12 -64.09 -59.35 -50.54
N VAL A 13 -65.01 -58.68 -51.23
CA VAL A 13 -65.24 -57.22 -51.09
C VAL A 13 -65.81 -56.86 -49.71
N LEU A 14 -66.56 -57.75 -49.06
CA LEU A 14 -67.03 -57.57 -47.68
C LEU A 14 -65.99 -57.94 -46.62
N LEU A 15 -65.12 -58.93 -46.89
CA LEU A 15 -64.05 -59.36 -45.99
C LEU A 15 -62.92 -58.33 -45.89
N ILE A 16 -62.57 -57.65 -46.98
CA ILE A 16 -61.48 -56.67 -46.99
C ILE A 16 -61.73 -55.54 -45.95
N PRO A 17 -62.89 -54.84 -45.94
CA PRO A 17 -63.19 -53.83 -44.94
C PRO A 17 -63.27 -54.38 -43.51
N LEU A 18 -63.78 -55.61 -43.33
CA LEU A 18 -63.92 -56.23 -42.01
C LEU A 18 -62.55 -56.58 -41.41
N ILE A 19 -61.64 -57.10 -42.23
CA ILE A 19 -60.26 -57.39 -41.84
C ILE A 19 -59.50 -56.08 -41.56
N LEU A 20 -59.70 -55.04 -42.40
CA LEU A 20 -59.14 -53.70 -42.16
C LEU A 20 -59.65 -53.09 -40.85
N LEU A 21 -60.93 -53.23 -40.53
CA LEU A 21 -61.53 -52.77 -39.27
C LEU A 21 -60.93 -53.51 -38.07
N LEU A 22 -60.76 -54.82 -38.17
CA LEU A 22 -60.15 -55.65 -37.12
C LEU A 22 -58.68 -55.27 -36.89
N ALA A 23 -57.91 -55.13 -37.97
CA ALA A 23 -56.51 -54.72 -37.90
C ALA A 23 -56.35 -53.31 -37.31
N THR A 24 -57.19 -52.35 -37.73
CA THR A 24 -57.17 -50.99 -37.18
C THR A 24 -57.63 -50.93 -35.73
N TYR A 25 -58.63 -51.71 -35.33
CA TYR A 25 -59.07 -51.81 -33.93
C TYR A 25 -57.97 -52.42 -33.04
N GLU A 26 -57.30 -53.48 -33.49
CA GLU A 26 -56.16 -54.08 -32.80
C GLU A 26 -55.02 -53.07 -32.63
N GLU A 27 -54.69 -52.33 -33.70
CA GLU A 27 -53.64 -51.31 -33.68
C GLU A 27 -53.98 -50.15 -32.74
N VAL A 28 -55.19 -49.60 -32.82
CA VAL A 28 -55.62 -48.50 -31.94
C VAL A 28 -55.73 -48.95 -30.48
N SER A 29 -56.30 -50.13 -30.21
CA SER A 29 -56.38 -50.68 -28.85
C SER A 29 -54.98 -50.95 -28.26
N SER A 30 -54.05 -51.43 -29.10
CA SER A 30 -52.65 -51.61 -28.72
C SER A 30 -51.99 -50.26 -28.38
N GLN A 31 -52.15 -49.24 -29.23
CA GLN A 31 -51.62 -47.89 -28.98
C GLN A 31 -52.21 -47.24 -27.71
N ILE A 32 -53.50 -47.40 -27.44
CA ILE A 32 -54.12 -46.89 -26.20
C ILE A 32 -53.56 -47.62 -24.99
N THR A 33 -53.41 -48.95 -25.05
CA THR A 33 -52.86 -49.73 -23.93
C THR A 33 -51.40 -49.37 -23.68
N LEU A 34 -50.61 -49.18 -24.74
CA LEU A 34 -49.22 -48.74 -24.66
C LEU A 34 -49.10 -47.33 -24.07
N SER A 35 -49.88 -46.36 -24.56
CA SER A 35 -49.85 -44.99 -24.04
C SER A 35 -50.33 -44.86 -22.58
N GLN A 36 -51.33 -45.64 -22.17
CA GLN A 36 -51.76 -45.70 -20.75
C GLN A 36 -50.70 -46.36 -19.87
N SER A 37 -50.04 -47.41 -20.37
CA SER A 37 -48.92 -48.05 -19.69
C SER A 37 -47.73 -47.10 -19.55
N GLU A 38 -47.38 -46.35 -20.59
CA GLU A 38 -46.30 -45.36 -20.57
C GLU A 38 -46.60 -44.20 -19.61
N ARG A 39 -47.85 -43.71 -19.59
CA ARG A 39 -48.29 -42.66 -18.66
C ARG A 39 -48.24 -43.12 -17.21
N ALA A 40 -48.80 -44.29 -16.91
CA ALA A 40 -48.77 -44.88 -15.57
C ALA A 40 -47.33 -45.14 -15.10
N TYR A 41 -46.46 -45.55 -16.02
CA TYR A 41 -45.03 -45.70 -15.75
C TYR A 41 -44.35 -44.36 -15.44
N SER A 42 -44.58 -43.33 -16.26
CA SER A 42 -44.02 -41.99 -16.04
C SER A 42 -44.47 -41.36 -14.70
N GLU A 43 -45.75 -41.50 -14.37
CA GLU A 43 -46.29 -41.01 -13.09
C GLU A 43 -45.67 -41.72 -11.89
N ARG A 44 -45.51 -43.05 -11.99
CA ARG A 44 -44.81 -43.84 -10.96
C ARG A 44 -43.37 -43.38 -10.78
N VAL A 45 -42.64 -43.11 -11.86
CA VAL A 45 -41.26 -42.61 -11.80
C VAL A 45 -41.20 -41.25 -11.11
N TYR A 46 -42.07 -40.32 -11.51
CA TYR A 46 -42.17 -39.00 -10.89
C TYR A 46 -42.44 -39.08 -9.38
N GLN A 47 -43.40 -39.92 -8.95
CA GLN A 47 -43.70 -40.13 -7.53
C GLN A 47 -42.50 -40.67 -6.74
N ILE A 48 -41.72 -41.57 -7.34
CA ILE A 48 -40.52 -42.14 -6.72
C ILE A 48 -39.44 -41.06 -6.54
N ILE A 49 -39.18 -40.25 -7.56
CA ILE A 49 -38.20 -39.15 -7.47
C ILE A 49 -38.63 -38.09 -6.45
N SER A 50 -39.90 -37.69 -6.47
CA SER A 50 -40.46 -36.75 -5.50
C SER A 50 -40.38 -37.28 -4.05
N THR A 51 -40.69 -38.56 -3.85
CA THR A 51 -40.55 -39.22 -2.54
C THR A 51 -39.09 -39.25 -2.09
N LEU A 52 -38.17 -39.56 -3.00
CA LEU A 52 -36.75 -39.61 -2.70
C LEU A 52 -36.19 -38.23 -2.30
N GLN A 53 -36.64 -37.15 -2.94
CA GLN A 53 -36.31 -35.77 -2.55
C GLN A 53 -36.83 -35.43 -1.14
N LEU A 54 -38.08 -35.77 -0.84
CA LEU A 54 -38.67 -35.52 0.48
C LEU A 54 -37.96 -36.32 1.58
N GLU A 55 -37.66 -37.59 1.32
CA GLU A 55 -36.94 -38.45 2.27
C GLU A 55 -35.49 -38.01 2.44
N PHE A 56 -34.83 -37.50 1.40
CA PHE A 56 -33.50 -36.91 1.52
C PHE A 56 -33.51 -35.70 2.44
N LYS A 57 -34.50 -34.79 2.30
CA LYS A 57 -34.67 -33.64 3.21
C LYS A 57 -34.84 -34.08 4.67
N ARG A 58 -35.69 -35.07 4.93
CA ARG A 58 -35.91 -35.61 6.28
C ARG A 58 -34.66 -36.27 6.84
N ALA A 59 -33.94 -37.04 6.02
CA ALA A 59 -32.69 -37.67 6.42
C ALA A 59 -31.63 -36.63 6.80
N LEU A 60 -31.52 -35.54 6.05
CA LEU A 60 -30.64 -34.41 6.36
C LEU A 60 -31.01 -33.73 7.67
N GLU A 61 -32.30 -33.49 7.93
CA GLU A 61 -32.76 -32.86 9.17
C GLU A 61 -32.44 -33.73 10.40
N ILE A 62 -32.74 -35.03 10.33
CA ILE A 62 -32.48 -35.97 11.43
C ILE A 62 -30.98 -36.13 11.66
N SER A 63 -30.21 -36.36 10.60
CA SER A 63 -28.76 -36.55 10.68
C SER A 63 -28.07 -35.28 11.17
N GLY A 64 -28.51 -34.10 10.71
CA GLY A 64 -27.96 -32.81 11.12
C GLY A 64 -28.22 -32.51 12.60
N LYS A 65 -29.45 -32.72 13.09
CA LYS A 65 -29.77 -32.56 14.52
C LYS A 65 -28.91 -33.47 15.39
N ARG A 66 -28.76 -34.74 15.00
CA ARG A 66 -27.92 -35.70 15.72
C ARG A 66 -26.43 -35.35 15.66
N ALA A 67 -25.94 -34.88 14.52
CA ALA A 67 -24.56 -34.45 14.35
C ALA A 67 -24.24 -33.27 15.29
N ILE A 68 -25.10 -32.25 15.35
CA ILE A 68 -24.94 -31.12 16.27
C ILE A 68 -24.91 -31.61 17.72
N ILE A 69 -25.86 -32.45 18.13
CA ILE A 69 -25.91 -33.01 19.49
C ILE A 69 -24.65 -33.84 19.79
N ALA A 70 -24.16 -34.63 18.83
CA ALA A 70 -22.94 -35.41 19.00
C ALA A 70 -21.70 -34.53 19.18
N THR A 71 -21.63 -33.40 18.49
CA THR A 71 -20.55 -32.41 18.66
C THR A 71 -20.64 -31.71 20.01
N ILE A 72 -21.84 -31.26 20.42
CA ILE A 72 -22.08 -30.66 21.75
C ILE A 72 -21.64 -31.63 22.85
N ASP A 73 -22.12 -32.87 22.78
CA ASP A 73 -21.85 -33.92 23.76
C ASP A 73 -20.37 -34.35 23.77
N TYR A 74 -19.67 -34.28 22.62
CA TYR A 74 -18.21 -34.44 22.60
C TYR A 74 -17.53 -33.37 23.45
N ILE A 75 -17.76 -32.11 23.13
CA ILE A 75 -17.08 -30.97 23.77
C ILE A 75 -17.44 -30.85 25.25
N ALA A 76 -18.72 -31.01 25.60
CA ALA A 76 -19.19 -30.92 26.97
C ALA A 76 -18.57 -31.99 27.89
N ILE A 77 -18.27 -33.18 27.37
CA ILE A 77 -17.68 -34.29 28.16
C ILE A 77 -16.15 -34.27 28.14
N THR A 78 -15.52 -34.01 27.00
CA THR A 78 -14.05 -34.05 26.89
C THR A 78 -13.40 -32.75 27.37
N GLY A 79 -14.12 -31.62 27.26
CA GLY A 79 -13.54 -30.29 27.40
C GLY A 79 -12.66 -29.87 26.22
N GLU A 80 -12.63 -30.68 25.15
CA GLU A 80 -11.81 -30.46 23.95
C GLU A 80 -12.67 -29.83 22.85
N PHE A 81 -12.28 -28.64 22.39
CA PHE A 81 -12.96 -27.94 21.30
C PHE A 81 -12.60 -28.50 19.93
N ILE A 82 -13.46 -28.27 18.95
CA ILE A 82 -13.18 -28.63 17.55
C ILE A 82 -12.09 -27.69 17.01
N SER A 83 -11.10 -28.26 16.31
CA SER A 83 -10.02 -27.46 15.72
C SER A 83 -10.57 -26.42 14.71
N PRO A 84 -10.25 -25.12 14.86
CA PRO A 84 -10.67 -24.08 13.92
C PRO A 84 -10.17 -24.32 12.48
N ILE A 85 -9.00 -24.96 12.34
CA ILE A 85 -8.37 -25.26 11.04
C ILE A 85 -9.26 -26.19 10.22
N TYR A 86 -9.76 -27.25 10.86
CA TYR A 86 -10.66 -28.19 10.20
C TYR A 86 -12.09 -27.64 10.13
N GLY A 87 -12.53 -26.98 11.19
CA GLY A 87 -13.81 -26.28 11.26
C GLY A 87 -14.99 -27.17 11.66
N VAL A 88 -15.92 -26.58 12.40
CA VAL A 88 -17.17 -27.22 12.82
C VAL A 88 -18.08 -27.55 11.64
N ASN A 89 -18.08 -26.71 10.61
CA ASN A 89 -18.84 -26.96 9.38
C ASN A 89 -18.48 -28.31 8.73
N ASN A 90 -17.18 -28.62 8.63
CA ASN A 90 -16.70 -29.89 8.09
C ASN A 90 -16.96 -31.05 9.06
N THR A 91 -16.81 -30.82 10.36
CA THR A 91 -17.06 -31.83 11.39
C THR A 91 -18.52 -32.31 11.37
N ILE A 92 -19.47 -31.38 11.35
CA ILE A 92 -20.90 -31.70 11.28
C ILE A 92 -21.22 -32.35 9.92
N ARG A 93 -20.63 -31.88 8.81
CA ARG A 93 -20.80 -32.51 7.49
C ARG A 93 -20.39 -33.97 7.49
N ASP A 94 -19.22 -34.29 8.02
CA ASP A 94 -18.69 -35.65 8.06
C ASP A 94 -19.53 -36.57 8.95
N LEU A 95 -20.02 -36.04 10.09
CA LEU A 95 -20.99 -36.75 10.93
C LEU A 95 -22.31 -37.02 10.19
N ILE A 96 -22.84 -36.05 9.43
CA ILE A 96 -24.05 -36.25 8.61
C ILE A 96 -23.84 -37.36 7.58
N LEU A 97 -22.68 -37.41 6.92
CA LEU A 97 -22.38 -38.37 5.87
C LEU A 97 -22.12 -39.78 6.42
N TYR A 98 -21.21 -39.90 7.40
CA TYR A 98 -20.60 -41.16 7.82
C TYR A 98 -20.83 -41.50 9.31
N GLY A 99 -21.33 -40.55 10.11
CA GLY A 99 -21.49 -40.72 11.55
C GLY A 99 -20.17 -40.72 12.32
N ASN A 100 -19.06 -40.31 11.70
CA ASN A 100 -17.75 -40.11 12.32
C ASN A 100 -17.06 -38.90 11.69
N SER A 101 -16.09 -38.30 12.39
CA SER A 101 -15.28 -37.20 11.87
C SER A 101 -13.85 -37.27 12.43
N PRO A 102 -12.81 -36.92 11.65
CA PRO A 102 -11.42 -36.87 12.13
C PRO A 102 -11.21 -35.94 13.33
N SER A 103 -12.07 -34.93 13.50
CA SER A 103 -11.98 -33.96 14.59
C SER A 103 -12.59 -34.46 15.91
N ILE A 104 -13.23 -35.63 15.91
CA ILE A 104 -13.78 -36.26 17.11
C ILE A 104 -13.04 -37.59 17.34
N TYR A 105 -11.97 -37.53 18.12
CA TYR A 105 -11.14 -38.68 18.44
C TYR A 105 -11.49 -39.30 19.79
N GLY A 106 -11.42 -40.63 19.89
CA GLY A 106 -11.52 -41.37 21.15
C GLY A 106 -12.92 -41.47 21.76
N ARG A 107 -13.96 -40.95 21.08
CA ARG A 107 -15.35 -40.96 21.57
C ARG A 107 -16.27 -41.75 20.63
N ASP A 108 -17.09 -42.61 21.22
CA ASP A 108 -18.10 -43.37 20.49
C ASP A 108 -19.34 -42.51 20.19
N VAL A 109 -19.23 -41.68 19.16
CA VAL A 109 -20.35 -40.87 18.66
C VAL A 109 -21.47 -41.70 18.02
N GLN A 110 -21.26 -43.00 17.77
CA GLN A 110 -22.30 -43.87 17.20
C GLN A 110 -23.47 -44.07 18.16
N LYS A 111 -23.28 -43.88 19.47
CA LYS A 111 -24.39 -43.88 20.44
C LYS A 111 -25.42 -42.78 20.18
N ILE A 112 -24.97 -41.62 19.67
CA ILE A 112 -25.85 -40.50 19.31
C ILE A 112 -26.24 -40.57 17.84
N MET A 113 -25.30 -40.83 16.93
CA MET A 113 -25.59 -40.89 15.50
C MET A 113 -26.51 -42.08 15.17
N GLY A 114 -26.32 -43.24 15.79
CA GLY A 114 -27.28 -44.36 15.78
C GLY A 114 -27.68 -44.86 14.39
N ASN A 115 -26.74 -44.92 13.44
CA ASN A 115 -27.00 -45.21 12.02
C ASN A 115 -28.02 -44.26 11.35
N GLN A 116 -28.20 -43.04 11.86
CA GLN A 116 -28.96 -41.97 11.21
C GLN A 116 -27.99 -41.07 10.44
N THR A 117 -27.45 -41.59 9.35
CA THR A 117 -26.51 -40.92 8.46
C THR A 117 -26.99 -41.01 7.02
N ILE A 118 -26.43 -40.20 6.12
CA ILE A 118 -26.75 -40.28 4.69
C ILE A 118 -26.30 -41.63 4.10
N GLU A 119 -25.18 -42.20 4.55
CA GLU A 119 -24.77 -43.56 4.17
C GLU A 119 -25.80 -44.62 4.56
N ALA A 120 -26.26 -44.60 5.82
CA ALA A 120 -27.24 -45.57 6.30
C ALA A 120 -28.61 -45.39 5.62
N TRP A 121 -29.03 -44.14 5.40
CA TRP A 121 -30.22 -43.82 4.62
C TRP A 121 -30.11 -44.35 3.19
N LEU A 122 -28.98 -44.16 2.52
CA LEU A 122 -28.75 -44.64 1.15
C LEU A 122 -28.85 -46.17 1.06
N LYS A 123 -28.28 -46.91 2.03
CA LYS A 123 -28.40 -48.37 2.14
C LYS A 123 -29.86 -48.82 2.28
N ASN A 124 -30.63 -48.11 3.09
CA ASN A 124 -32.06 -48.37 3.27
C ASN A 124 -32.86 -48.06 1.99
N ILE A 125 -32.59 -46.94 1.34
CA ILE A 125 -33.22 -46.55 0.06
C ILE A 125 -32.91 -47.58 -1.03
N ASN A 126 -31.65 -48.00 -1.17
CA ASN A 126 -31.26 -49.03 -2.14
C ASN A 126 -32.04 -50.34 -1.92
N THR A 127 -32.28 -50.71 -0.66
CA THR A 127 -33.10 -51.88 -0.31
C THR A 127 -34.57 -51.70 -0.66
N GLN A 128 -35.14 -50.52 -0.45
CA GLN A 128 -36.54 -50.23 -0.79
C GLN A 128 -36.76 -50.13 -2.31
N LEU A 129 -35.84 -49.50 -3.04
CA LEU A 129 -35.87 -49.43 -4.49
C LEU A 129 -35.81 -50.84 -5.10
N LYS A 130 -34.95 -51.72 -4.57
CA LYS A 130 -34.88 -53.14 -5.00
C LYS A 130 -36.23 -53.86 -4.87
N LYS A 131 -36.95 -53.65 -3.76
CA LYS A 131 -38.30 -54.23 -3.56
C LYS A 131 -39.32 -53.72 -4.58
N GLN A 132 -39.11 -52.52 -5.11
CA GLN A 132 -39.97 -51.91 -6.14
C GLN A 132 -39.54 -52.25 -7.57
N GLY A 133 -38.50 -53.09 -7.76
CA GLY A 133 -37.96 -53.44 -9.06
C GLY A 133 -37.02 -52.37 -9.66
N LEU A 134 -36.46 -51.51 -8.82
CA LEU A 134 -35.53 -50.44 -9.18
C LEU A 134 -34.15 -50.65 -8.54
N LEU A 135 -33.12 -50.13 -9.18
CA LEU A 135 -31.73 -50.25 -8.74
C LEU A 135 -31.05 -48.89 -8.87
N ILE A 136 -30.20 -48.54 -7.90
CA ILE A 136 -29.24 -47.46 -8.10
C ILE A 136 -28.16 -47.99 -9.04
N GLY A 137 -27.97 -47.32 -10.18
CA GLY A 137 -27.11 -47.76 -11.27
C GLY A 137 -25.61 -47.60 -11.03
N MET A 138 -25.21 -47.29 -9.79
CA MET A 138 -23.87 -47.01 -9.33
C MET A 138 -23.66 -47.57 -7.92
N ASN A 139 -22.39 -47.75 -7.52
CA ASN A 139 -22.05 -48.22 -6.17
C ASN A 139 -22.33 -47.13 -5.12
N GLU A 140 -22.51 -47.55 -3.87
CA GLU A 140 -22.87 -46.65 -2.76
C GLU A 140 -21.81 -45.58 -2.51
N SER A 141 -20.53 -45.93 -2.64
CA SER A 141 -19.41 -44.99 -2.46
C SER A 141 -19.38 -43.89 -3.53
N THR A 142 -19.69 -44.20 -4.79
CA THR A 142 -19.79 -43.16 -5.83
C THR A 142 -20.98 -42.23 -5.57
N VAL A 143 -22.11 -42.74 -5.10
CA VAL A 143 -23.24 -41.87 -4.74
C VAL A 143 -22.86 -40.94 -3.60
N LEU A 144 -22.21 -41.46 -2.55
CA LEU A 144 -21.77 -40.66 -1.39
C LEU A 144 -20.77 -39.58 -1.79
N ASN A 145 -19.81 -39.90 -2.66
CA ASN A 145 -18.86 -38.91 -3.20
C ASN A 145 -19.54 -37.83 -4.06
N ASN A 146 -20.72 -38.11 -4.59
CA ASN A 146 -21.49 -37.13 -5.36
C ASN A 146 -22.43 -36.28 -4.48
N VAL A 147 -22.51 -36.54 -3.16
CA VAL A 147 -23.32 -35.71 -2.25
C VAL A 147 -22.53 -34.46 -1.88
N ASP A 148 -23.02 -33.33 -2.36
CA ASP A 148 -22.59 -32.00 -1.93
C ASP A 148 -23.36 -31.61 -0.67
N ILE A 149 -22.67 -31.34 0.44
CA ILE A 149 -23.26 -30.87 1.70
C ILE A 149 -22.44 -29.69 2.22
N LEU A 150 -23.13 -28.58 2.44
CA LEU A 150 -22.65 -27.40 3.14
C LEU A 150 -23.42 -27.23 4.45
N VAL A 151 -22.68 -26.99 5.54
CA VAL A 151 -23.24 -26.69 6.86
C VAL A 151 -22.75 -25.32 7.28
N ALA A 152 -23.68 -24.41 7.61
CA ALA A 152 -23.35 -23.04 7.94
C ALA A 152 -24.30 -22.48 9.03
N PRO A 153 -23.86 -21.50 9.84
CA PRO A 153 -24.79 -20.70 10.62
C PRO A 153 -25.75 -19.99 9.68
N LEU A 154 -27.04 -19.97 10.02
CA LEU A 154 -28.03 -19.17 9.31
C LEU A 154 -28.19 -17.81 10.00
N ASP A 155 -28.32 -17.83 11.32
CA ASP A 155 -28.32 -16.70 12.25
C ASP A 155 -27.87 -17.20 13.63
N SER A 156 -27.94 -16.34 14.66
CA SER A 156 -27.52 -16.67 16.02
C SER A 156 -28.16 -17.94 16.60
N PHE A 157 -29.40 -18.27 16.22
CA PHE A 157 -30.18 -19.35 16.82
C PHE A 157 -30.45 -20.51 15.86
N ARG A 158 -30.00 -20.44 14.60
CA ARG A 158 -30.32 -21.43 13.58
C ARG A 158 -29.10 -21.81 12.74
N ILE A 159 -28.99 -23.09 12.42
CA ILE A 159 -28.01 -23.65 11.49
C ILE A 159 -28.73 -24.11 10.23
N VAL A 160 -28.13 -23.90 9.06
CA VAL A 160 -28.62 -24.44 7.80
C VAL A 160 -27.70 -25.54 7.28
N VAL A 161 -28.31 -26.62 6.82
CA VAL A 161 -27.67 -27.68 6.05
C VAL A 161 -28.22 -27.62 4.63
N ARG A 162 -27.37 -27.26 3.68
CA ARG A 162 -27.65 -27.19 2.24
C ARG A 162 -27.04 -28.40 1.56
N ALA A 163 -27.83 -29.19 0.84
CA ALA A 163 -27.33 -30.42 0.26
C ALA A 163 -27.95 -30.77 -1.10
N LYS A 164 -27.18 -31.50 -1.91
CA LYS A 164 -27.57 -31.99 -3.24
C LYS A 164 -26.82 -33.27 -3.58
N ILE A 165 -27.52 -34.27 -4.07
CA ILE A 165 -26.91 -35.48 -4.64
C ILE A 165 -26.73 -35.25 -6.13
N ASN A 166 -25.49 -35.14 -6.58
CA ASN A 166 -25.18 -34.95 -7.99
C ASN A 166 -25.14 -36.29 -8.74
N ASN A 167 -25.51 -36.27 -10.01
CA ASN A 167 -25.26 -37.37 -10.95
C ASN A 167 -25.68 -38.77 -10.42
N ILE A 168 -26.93 -38.93 -10.02
CA ILE A 168 -27.49 -40.23 -9.60
C ILE A 168 -28.26 -40.86 -10.76
N THR A 169 -27.97 -42.14 -11.03
CA THR A 169 -28.68 -42.94 -12.02
C THR A 169 -29.55 -43.99 -11.35
N ILE A 170 -30.83 -44.05 -11.67
CA ILE A 170 -31.77 -45.09 -11.25
C ILE A 170 -32.16 -45.92 -12.47
N LYS A 171 -32.07 -47.24 -12.34
CA LYS A 171 -32.35 -48.23 -13.39
C LYS A 171 -33.48 -49.17 -12.98
N ASP A 172 -34.19 -49.77 -13.94
CA ASP A 172 -35.04 -50.93 -13.66
C ASP A 172 -34.20 -52.22 -13.55
N VAL A 173 -34.85 -53.31 -13.12
CA VAL A 173 -34.22 -54.65 -13.08
C VAL A 173 -33.73 -55.16 -14.44
N ALA A 174 -34.22 -54.59 -15.56
CA ALA A 174 -33.77 -54.92 -16.91
C ALA A 174 -32.56 -54.07 -17.35
N GLY A 175 -32.07 -53.17 -16.49
CA GLY A 175 -30.92 -52.30 -16.75
C GLY A 175 -31.24 -51.01 -17.53
N ARG A 176 -32.52 -50.72 -17.82
CA ARG A 176 -32.93 -49.48 -18.50
C ARG A 176 -32.84 -48.31 -17.53
N VAL A 177 -32.26 -47.20 -17.97
CA VAL A 177 -32.15 -45.96 -17.19
C VAL A 177 -33.51 -45.30 -17.11
N ILE A 178 -33.99 -45.10 -15.89
CA ILE A 178 -35.29 -44.48 -15.59
C ILE A 178 -35.11 -43.00 -15.24
N TYR A 179 -34.04 -42.70 -14.52
CA TYR A 179 -33.70 -41.36 -14.10
C TYR A 179 -32.19 -41.21 -14.10
N SER A 180 -31.72 -40.07 -14.59
CA SER A 180 -30.32 -39.68 -14.53
C SER A 180 -30.26 -38.16 -14.37
N GLY A 181 -29.76 -37.70 -13.22
CA GLY A 181 -29.82 -36.28 -12.87
C GLY A 181 -29.34 -36.03 -11.45
N SER A 182 -29.76 -34.91 -10.86
CA SER A 182 -29.48 -34.56 -9.46
C SER A 182 -30.71 -34.61 -8.58
N ILE A 183 -30.52 -34.85 -7.29
CA ILE A 183 -31.60 -34.82 -6.30
C ILE A 183 -31.28 -33.70 -5.30
N PRO A 184 -32.04 -32.59 -5.28
CA PRO A 184 -33.21 -32.30 -6.11
C PRO A 184 -32.84 -31.96 -7.56
N GLU A 185 -33.84 -32.01 -8.46
CA GLU A 185 -33.65 -31.75 -9.90
C GLU A 185 -33.13 -30.33 -10.15
N ASN A 186 -33.67 -29.34 -9.43
CA ASN A 186 -33.26 -27.94 -9.48
C ASN A 186 -32.89 -27.46 -8.08
N GLY A 187 -31.84 -26.62 -7.99
CA GLY A 187 -31.39 -26.03 -6.73
C GLY A 187 -30.83 -27.05 -5.73
N TYR A 188 -31.09 -26.79 -4.45
CA TYR A 188 -30.61 -27.55 -3.29
C TYR A 188 -31.76 -27.87 -2.33
N VAL A 189 -31.56 -28.90 -1.50
CA VAL A 189 -32.41 -29.14 -0.34
C VAL A 189 -31.82 -28.43 0.86
N TYR A 190 -32.66 -27.71 1.59
CA TYR A 190 -32.29 -27.00 2.80
C TYR A 190 -32.98 -27.61 4.01
N SER A 191 -32.21 -27.83 5.08
CA SER A 191 -32.70 -28.18 6.40
C SER A 191 -32.23 -27.12 7.39
N VAL A 192 -33.17 -26.44 8.05
CA VAL A 192 -32.89 -25.44 9.07
C VAL A 192 -33.10 -26.06 10.45
N ILE A 193 -32.09 -25.97 11.31
CA ILE A 193 -32.06 -26.59 12.63
C ILE A 193 -32.05 -25.48 13.68
N ASP A 194 -33.00 -25.53 14.60
CA ASP A 194 -33.11 -24.60 15.73
C ASP A 194 -32.17 -25.03 16.87
N LEU A 195 -31.45 -24.05 17.43
CA LEU A 195 -30.54 -24.22 18.56
C LEU A 195 -31.24 -24.03 19.92
N ASN A 196 -32.46 -23.48 19.95
CA ASN A 196 -33.17 -23.27 21.21
C ASN A 196 -33.42 -24.60 21.94
N GLY A 197 -33.07 -24.63 23.23
CA GLY A 197 -33.18 -25.81 24.06
C GLY A 197 -31.97 -26.76 24.00
N LEU A 198 -30.96 -26.46 23.18
CA LEU A 198 -29.69 -27.19 23.19
C LEU A 198 -28.74 -26.62 24.26
N GLU A 199 -27.84 -27.46 24.76
CA GLU A 199 -26.76 -27.02 25.65
C GLU A 199 -25.74 -26.18 24.88
N ASP A 200 -25.25 -25.12 25.50
CA ASP A 200 -24.07 -24.38 25.05
C ASP A 200 -22.82 -25.02 25.67
N PRO A 201 -22.07 -25.84 24.90
CA PRO A 201 -21.01 -26.66 25.45
C PRO A 201 -19.77 -25.84 25.85
N MET A 202 -19.69 -24.57 25.47
CA MET A 202 -18.58 -23.69 25.87
C MET A 202 -18.46 -23.58 27.38
N PHE A 203 -19.60 -23.42 28.08
CA PHE A 203 -19.62 -23.31 29.53
C PHE A 203 -19.11 -24.59 30.20
N SER A 204 -19.62 -25.74 29.76
CA SER A 204 -19.23 -27.05 30.29
C SER A 204 -17.75 -27.34 30.00
N ALA A 205 -17.26 -27.05 28.80
CA ALA A 205 -15.86 -27.27 28.43
C ALA A 205 -14.87 -26.39 29.21
N VAL A 206 -15.17 -25.09 29.33
CA VAL A 206 -14.29 -24.14 30.04
C VAL A 206 -14.26 -24.40 31.54
N THR A 207 -15.41 -24.70 32.14
CA THR A 207 -15.53 -24.88 33.60
C THR A 207 -15.31 -26.32 34.05
N GLY A 208 -15.00 -27.26 33.15
CA GLY A 208 -14.83 -28.67 33.47
C GLY A 208 -16.12 -29.35 33.93
N GLY A 209 -17.27 -28.92 33.39
CA GLY A 209 -18.60 -29.45 33.68
C GLY A 209 -19.26 -28.88 34.93
N MET A 210 -18.64 -27.92 35.61
CA MET A 210 -19.16 -27.33 36.86
C MET A 210 -20.27 -26.31 36.63
N TYR A 211 -20.35 -25.75 35.43
CA TYR A 211 -21.40 -24.81 35.03
C TYR A 211 -21.86 -25.13 33.60
N GLN A 212 -23.17 -25.21 33.42
CA GLN A 212 -23.82 -25.57 32.15
C GLN A 212 -24.97 -24.61 31.88
N ARG A 213 -25.21 -24.32 30.61
CA ARG A 213 -26.25 -23.40 30.18
C ARG A 213 -26.97 -23.91 28.93
N ILE A 214 -28.27 -23.63 28.86
CA ILE A 214 -29.12 -23.96 27.72
C ILE A 214 -29.31 -22.70 26.87
N ILE A 215 -29.14 -22.83 25.55
CA ILE A 215 -29.40 -21.75 24.60
C ILE A 215 -30.89 -21.48 24.56
N LYS A 216 -31.26 -20.25 24.93
CA LYS A 216 -32.63 -19.78 24.91
C LYS A 216 -32.68 -18.33 24.46
N ALA A 217 -33.38 -18.04 23.38
CA ALA A 217 -33.54 -16.69 22.90
C ALA A 217 -34.28 -15.82 23.94
N CYS A 218 -33.72 -14.65 24.26
CA CYS A 218 -34.45 -13.60 24.98
C CYS A 218 -35.61 -13.10 24.10
N LYS A 219 -36.67 -12.56 24.70
CA LYS A 219 -37.80 -11.94 23.97
C LYS A 219 -37.33 -10.86 22.97
N TYR A 220 -36.25 -10.15 23.30
CA TYR A 220 -35.61 -9.13 22.47
C TYR A 220 -34.41 -9.74 21.74
N THR A 221 -34.68 -10.75 20.91
CA THR A 221 -33.65 -11.65 20.37
C THR A 221 -32.59 -10.95 19.53
N TYR A 222 -32.95 -9.94 18.72
CA TYR A 222 -32.01 -9.23 17.85
C TYR A 222 -32.12 -7.70 18.07
N PRO A 223 -31.47 -7.14 19.11
CA PRO A 223 -31.61 -5.74 19.50
C PRO A 223 -31.00 -4.75 18.49
N GLU A 224 -30.08 -5.19 17.63
CA GLU A 224 -29.48 -4.38 16.56
C GLU A 224 -30.44 -4.12 15.40
N ILE A 225 -31.44 -5.00 15.19
CA ILE A 225 -32.37 -4.94 14.04
C ILE A 225 -33.78 -4.55 14.48
N PHE A 226 -34.23 -5.05 15.63
CA PHE A 226 -35.60 -4.87 16.12
C PHE A 226 -35.65 -4.05 17.41
N ASN A 227 -36.65 -4.32 18.23
CA ASN A 227 -36.83 -3.63 19.50
C ASN A 227 -35.72 -4.01 20.47
N LYS A 228 -35.19 -3.00 21.16
CA LYS A 228 -34.22 -3.13 22.23
C LYS A 228 -34.91 -3.57 23.54
N PRO A 229 -34.21 -4.25 24.45
CA PRO A 229 -34.74 -4.68 25.74
C PRO A 229 -34.85 -3.53 26.76
N ILE A 230 -35.10 -2.30 26.29
CA ILE A 230 -35.38 -1.13 27.12
C ILE A 230 -36.56 -0.38 26.54
N LYS A 231 -37.34 0.30 27.38
CA LYS A 231 -38.32 1.29 26.93
C LYS A 231 -37.86 2.68 27.35
N VAL A 232 -38.19 3.68 26.54
CA VAL A 232 -37.82 5.07 26.81
C VAL A 232 -39.00 5.99 26.51
N ILE A 233 -39.20 6.97 27.39
CA ILE A 233 -40.06 8.13 27.15
C ILE A 233 -39.25 9.40 27.42
N GLU A 234 -39.52 10.44 26.64
CA GLU A 234 -38.79 11.71 26.68
C GLU A 234 -39.71 12.83 27.19
N GLY A 235 -39.19 13.76 27.98
CA GLY A 235 -39.95 14.89 28.48
C GLY A 235 -39.05 16.04 28.91
N VAL A 236 -39.63 17.01 29.59
CA VAL A 236 -38.89 18.12 30.21
C VAL A 236 -38.70 17.79 31.68
N GLY A 237 -37.47 17.82 32.18
CA GLY A 237 -37.19 17.38 33.53
C GLY A 237 -36.35 18.35 34.37
N ARG A 238 -36.53 18.26 35.69
CA ARG A 238 -35.73 18.97 36.67
C ARG A 238 -35.29 18.03 37.77
N SER A 239 -34.01 18.03 38.09
CA SER A 239 -33.44 17.33 39.24
C SER A 239 -32.18 18.04 39.72
N SER A 240 -31.83 17.88 41.00
CA SER A 240 -30.55 18.31 41.57
C SER A 240 -29.44 17.25 41.46
N TYR A 241 -29.80 16.03 41.02
CA TYR A 241 -28.89 14.91 40.80
C TYR A 241 -29.40 14.03 39.64
N SER A 242 -28.48 13.39 38.94
CA SER A 242 -28.79 12.52 37.79
C SER A 242 -27.73 11.41 37.74
N PRO A 243 -28.10 10.15 37.46
CA PRO A 243 -29.47 9.67 37.26
C PRO A 243 -30.24 9.47 38.58
N VAL A 244 -31.56 9.25 38.48
CA VAL A 244 -32.42 8.81 39.59
C VAL A 244 -32.88 7.39 39.33
N ILE A 245 -32.67 6.49 40.27
CA ILE A 245 -32.89 5.05 40.10
C ILE A 245 -33.95 4.59 41.11
N GLY A 246 -34.94 3.85 40.64
CA GLY A 246 -35.98 3.30 41.50
C GLY A 246 -37.04 2.54 40.72
N ARG A 247 -37.88 1.78 41.40
CA ARG A 247 -38.98 1.05 40.76
C ARG A 247 -40.15 1.98 40.46
N PHE A 248 -40.75 1.83 39.28
CA PHE A 248 -41.93 2.60 38.91
C PHE A 248 -43.16 2.16 39.71
N SER A 249 -44.00 3.12 40.10
CA SER A 249 -45.30 2.82 40.69
C SER A 249 -46.37 3.87 40.38
N THR A 250 -47.61 3.43 40.29
CA THR A 250 -48.82 4.27 40.23
C THR A 250 -49.29 4.70 41.64
N VAL A 251 -48.61 4.25 42.69
CA VAL A 251 -48.85 4.65 44.08
C VAL A 251 -47.68 5.49 44.59
N VAL A 252 -47.99 6.63 45.21
CA VAL A 252 -46.99 7.53 45.81
C VAL A 252 -46.32 6.85 47.00
N SER A 253 -45.00 6.61 46.91
CA SER A 253 -44.17 6.05 47.99
C SER A 253 -42.75 6.62 47.94
N PRO A 254 -42.11 6.88 49.10
CA PRO A 254 -40.78 7.52 49.15
C PRO A 254 -39.67 6.67 48.52
N SER A 255 -39.91 5.39 48.24
CA SER A 255 -38.96 4.46 47.63
C SER A 255 -39.23 4.18 46.14
N THR A 256 -40.26 4.78 45.54
CA THR A 256 -40.68 4.49 44.15
C THR A 256 -40.78 5.75 43.30
N ILE A 257 -40.57 5.58 42.00
CA ILE A 257 -40.78 6.62 40.99
C ILE A 257 -42.26 6.60 40.60
N TYR A 258 -42.98 7.68 40.87
CA TYR A 258 -44.39 7.78 40.50
C TYR A 258 -44.56 7.95 38.99
N ILE A 259 -45.44 7.15 38.38
CA ILE A 259 -45.84 7.26 36.97
C ILE A 259 -47.35 7.53 36.86
N GLY A 260 -47.76 8.50 36.03
CA GLY A 260 -49.18 8.76 35.80
C GLY A 260 -49.47 9.99 34.94
N GLU A 261 -50.76 10.33 34.79
CA GLU A 261 -51.19 11.44 33.93
C GLU A 261 -50.81 12.81 34.51
N LYS A 262 -51.02 12.99 35.82
CA LYS A 262 -50.89 14.28 36.52
C LYS A 262 -50.24 14.09 37.88
N TYR A 263 -49.71 15.20 38.40
CA TYR A 263 -49.05 15.25 39.70
C TYR A 263 -50.01 14.85 40.86
N PRO A 264 -49.70 13.82 41.65
CA PRO A 264 -50.60 13.25 42.67
C PRO A 264 -50.46 13.87 44.08
N GLY A 265 -49.48 14.75 44.29
CA GLY A 265 -49.05 15.22 45.61
C GLY A 265 -47.62 14.74 45.96
N ASP A 266 -47.03 15.33 47.01
CA ASP A 266 -45.66 15.02 47.44
C ASP A 266 -45.54 13.66 48.15
N GLY A 267 -44.34 13.08 48.14
CA GLY A 267 -44.01 11.84 48.85
C GLY A 267 -43.38 10.73 48.02
N ALA A 268 -43.25 10.88 46.69
CA ALA A 268 -42.53 9.94 45.83
C ALA A 268 -41.02 10.24 45.73
N LEU A 269 -40.23 9.24 45.35
CA LEU A 269 -38.79 9.40 45.05
C LEU A 269 -38.57 10.37 43.89
N ALA A 270 -39.34 10.19 42.82
CA ALA A 270 -39.37 11.05 41.64
C ALA A 270 -40.72 10.93 40.92
N TYR A 271 -40.99 11.79 39.95
CA TYR A 271 -42.25 11.81 39.20
C TYR A 271 -42.00 11.79 37.70
N VAL A 272 -42.79 11.01 36.97
CA VAL A 272 -42.81 10.98 35.50
C VAL A 272 -44.26 11.11 35.05
N LEU A 273 -44.58 12.24 34.42
CA LEU A 273 -45.96 12.68 34.21
C LEU A 273 -46.26 13.01 32.74
N GLN A 274 -47.45 12.62 32.28
CA GLN A 274 -47.96 13.01 30.96
C GLN A 274 -48.06 14.53 30.83
N GLU A 275 -48.63 15.19 31.83
CA GLU A 275 -48.80 16.65 31.88
C GLU A 275 -48.43 17.19 33.27
N GLY A 276 -47.64 18.26 33.33
CA GLY A 276 -47.23 18.87 34.59
C GLY A 276 -46.34 20.11 34.44
N ASP A 277 -45.96 20.69 35.56
CA ASP A 277 -45.06 21.85 35.64
C ASP A 277 -43.88 21.54 36.56
N LEU A 278 -42.67 21.97 36.17
CA LEU A 278 -41.45 21.69 36.93
C LEU A 278 -41.48 22.26 38.35
N SER A 279 -42.30 23.28 38.64
CA SER A 279 -42.43 23.92 39.95
C SER A 279 -43.29 23.15 40.96
N GLN A 280 -43.97 22.07 40.55
CA GLN A 280 -44.94 21.35 41.39
C GLN A 280 -44.32 20.62 42.59
N THR A 281 -43.04 20.25 42.52
CA THR A 281 -42.34 19.53 43.60
C THR A 281 -40.85 19.84 43.57
N THR A 282 -40.15 19.69 44.68
CA THR A 282 -38.69 19.79 44.75
C THR A 282 -37.98 18.48 44.43
N SER A 283 -38.70 17.34 44.44
CA SER A 283 -38.16 16.05 44.00
C SER A 283 -37.90 16.04 42.49
N PRO A 284 -37.05 15.11 41.99
CA PRO A 284 -36.84 14.94 40.57
C PRO A 284 -38.16 14.70 39.82
N ILE A 285 -38.38 15.41 38.72
CA ILE A 285 -39.65 15.39 37.99
C ILE A 285 -39.42 15.51 36.49
N ILE A 286 -40.07 14.64 35.71
CA ILE A 286 -40.18 14.70 34.23
C ILE A 286 -41.65 14.93 33.89
N VAL A 287 -41.95 15.97 33.12
CA VAL A 287 -43.30 16.34 32.68
C VAL A 287 -43.38 16.40 31.17
N ASN A 288 -44.61 16.44 30.63
CA ASN A 288 -44.87 16.52 29.20
C ASN A 288 -44.24 15.34 28.45
N THR A 289 -44.40 14.14 29.02
CA THR A 289 -43.76 12.94 28.50
C THR A 289 -44.35 12.54 27.16
N SER A 290 -43.45 12.23 26.22
CA SER A 290 -43.77 11.85 24.87
C SER A 290 -43.01 10.59 24.45
N SER A 291 -43.58 9.85 23.52
CA SER A 291 -42.91 8.78 22.78
C SER A 291 -43.01 9.09 21.30
N ARG A 292 -41.86 9.20 20.62
CA ARG A 292 -41.79 9.60 19.20
C ARG A 292 -42.49 10.95 18.90
N GLY A 293 -42.44 11.87 19.86
CA GLY A 293 -43.04 13.21 19.75
C GLY A 293 -44.54 13.31 20.04
N GLU A 294 -45.22 12.18 20.30
CA GLU A 294 -46.61 12.18 20.75
C GLU A 294 -46.68 12.09 22.27
N LEU A 295 -47.51 12.93 22.91
CA LEU A 295 -47.74 12.87 24.35
C LEU A 295 -48.32 11.50 24.74
N VAL A 296 -47.71 10.86 25.73
CA VAL A 296 -48.12 9.54 26.22
C VAL A 296 -48.24 9.53 27.74
N ASN A 297 -49.21 8.78 28.25
CA ASN A 297 -49.27 8.47 29.68
C ASN A 297 -48.12 7.50 30.02
N PRO A 298 -47.20 7.86 30.95
CA PRO A 298 -46.10 7.00 31.37
C PRO A 298 -46.57 5.61 31.84
N ALA A 299 -47.75 5.50 32.46
CA ALA A 299 -48.32 4.24 32.93
C ALA A 299 -48.70 3.25 31.81
N ASP A 300 -48.89 3.74 30.58
CA ASP A 300 -49.20 2.88 29.42
C ASP A 300 -47.93 2.32 28.76
N VAL A 301 -46.78 2.96 28.99
CA VAL A 301 -45.51 2.60 28.35
C VAL A 301 -44.58 1.89 29.34
N LEU A 302 -44.36 2.47 30.52
CA LEU A 302 -43.47 1.97 31.57
C LEU A 302 -44.17 0.89 32.39
N THR A 303 -43.41 -0.08 32.88
CA THR A 303 -43.97 -1.23 33.60
C THR A 303 -44.10 -0.93 35.10
N GLU A 304 -45.31 -1.04 35.68
CA GLU A 304 -45.51 -0.99 37.14
C GLU A 304 -44.61 -2.02 37.84
N GLY A 305 -43.85 -1.58 38.85
CA GLY A 305 -42.86 -2.38 39.57
C GLY A 305 -41.54 -2.60 38.81
N GLY A 306 -41.45 -2.18 37.54
CA GLY A 306 -40.24 -2.28 36.72
C GLY A 306 -39.16 -1.30 37.17
N MET A 307 -37.90 -1.67 36.93
CA MET A 307 -36.75 -0.85 37.27
C MET A 307 -36.62 0.36 36.35
N GLY A 308 -36.67 1.55 36.94
CA GLY A 308 -36.60 2.85 36.27
C GLY A 308 -35.28 3.55 36.47
N VAL A 309 -34.77 4.16 35.39
CA VAL A 309 -33.61 5.07 35.42
C VAL A 309 -34.02 6.39 34.77
N LEU A 310 -34.07 7.46 35.56
CA LEU A 310 -34.36 8.80 35.07
C LEU A 310 -33.06 9.55 34.84
N VAL A 311 -32.86 10.02 33.62
CA VAL A 311 -31.69 10.78 33.21
C VAL A 311 -32.14 12.19 32.92
N PHE A 312 -31.59 13.13 33.67
CA PHE A 312 -31.82 14.56 33.49
C PHE A 312 -30.59 15.12 32.79
N GLU A 313 -30.72 15.48 31.52
CA GLU A 313 -29.62 16.16 30.84
C GLU A 313 -29.53 17.58 31.38
N SER A 314 -28.35 17.98 31.83
CA SER A 314 -27.98 19.40 31.85
C SER A 314 -27.70 19.86 30.40
N GLY A 315 -28.71 19.75 29.54
CA GLY A 315 -28.58 19.91 28.08
C GLY A 315 -27.68 18.84 27.44
N SER A 316 -28.18 18.13 26.44
CA SER A 316 -27.34 17.50 25.42
C SER A 316 -26.17 18.43 25.02
N SER A 317 -25.05 17.86 24.58
CA SER A 317 -23.86 18.57 24.06
C SER A 317 -24.17 19.31 22.74
N TRP A 318 -25.10 20.25 22.79
CA TRP A 318 -25.36 21.20 21.74
C TRP A 318 -24.40 22.35 21.91
N CYS A 319 -23.26 22.24 21.23
CA CYS A 319 -22.09 23.09 21.45
C CYS A 319 -22.37 24.57 21.21
N ASN A 320 -23.38 24.90 20.41
CA ASN A 320 -23.79 26.26 20.16
C ASN A 320 -25.29 26.37 19.86
N TYR A 321 -26.06 26.83 20.84
CA TYR A 321 -27.51 27.01 20.76
C TYR A 321 -27.98 28.07 19.74
N THR A 322 -27.05 28.85 19.18
CA THR A 322 -27.33 29.79 18.08
C THR A 322 -27.74 29.05 16.80
N TYR A 323 -27.21 27.85 16.57
CA TYR A 323 -27.51 27.04 15.38
C TYR A 323 -28.58 26.01 15.72
N GLN A 324 -29.63 25.95 14.90
CA GLN A 324 -30.79 25.09 15.16
C GLN A 324 -30.61 23.66 14.63
N TYR A 325 -29.62 23.45 13.76
CA TYR A 325 -29.41 22.18 13.07
C TYR A 325 -27.94 21.79 13.11
N ARG A 326 -27.66 20.49 13.13
CA ARG A 326 -26.32 19.95 12.90
C ARG A 326 -26.35 18.69 12.04
N VAL A 327 -25.24 18.40 11.38
CA VAL A 327 -24.96 17.10 10.75
C VAL A 327 -23.57 16.64 11.17
N ALA A 328 -23.40 15.36 11.44
CA ALA A 328 -22.12 14.77 11.80
C ALA A 328 -21.36 14.30 10.56
N PHE A 329 -20.04 14.29 10.66
CA PHE A 329 -19.16 13.64 9.71
C PHE A 329 -17.90 13.12 10.40
N THR A 330 -17.32 12.07 9.84
CA THR A 330 -16.09 11.48 10.38
C THR A 330 -14.93 11.68 9.43
N VAL A 331 -13.74 11.91 9.98
CA VAL A 331 -12.46 11.84 9.27
C VAL A 331 -11.67 10.63 9.78
N PRO A 332 -10.96 9.91 8.89
CA PRO A 332 -10.08 8.80 9.27
C PRO A 332 -9.04 9.20 10.34
N SER A 333 -8.76 8.30 11.28
CA SER A 333 -7.82 8.54 12.39
C SER A 333 -6.39 8.85 11.93
N ASN A 334 -5.98 8.31 10.78
CA ASN A 334 -4.67 8.58 10.17
C ASN A 334 -4.55 10.00 9.56
N TYR A 335 -5.62 10.81 9.59
CA TYR A 335 -5.62 12.21 9.15
C TYR A 335 -5.47 13.20 10.30
N ILE A 336 -5.52 12.75 11.57
CA ILE A 336 -5.31 13.61 12.73
C ILE A 336 -3.92 14.28 12.64
N GLY A 337 -3.89 15.59 12.86
CA GLY A 337 -2.69 16.44 12.79
C GLY A 337 -2.24 16.82 11.38
N LYS A 338 -2.85 16.27 10.31
CA LYS A 338 -2.54 16.60 8.91
C LYS A 338 -3.41 17.73 8.39
N LEU A 339 -2.99 18.34 7.28
CA LEU A 339 -3.84 19.25 6.50
C LEU A 339 -4.81 18.41 5.65
N VAL A 340 -6.10 18.70 5.79
CA VAL A 340 -7.16 18.02 5.03
C VAL A 340 -7.99 19.07 4.28
N LEU A 341 -8.15 18.88 2.97
CA LEU A 341 -9.06 19.64 2.15
C LEU A 341 -10.35 18.83 1.99
N LEU A 342 -11.40 19.24 2.70
CA LEU A 342 -12.71 18.65 2.59
C LEU A 342 -13.41 19.14 1.33
N GLU A 343 -13.93 18.21 0.54
CA GLU A 343 -14.70 18.51 -0.66
C GLU A 343 -16.12 17.97 -0.49
N PHE A 344 -17.09 18.90 -0.47
CA PHE A 344 -18.51 18.62 -0.40
C PHE A 344 -19.21 19.01 -1.70
N ASN A 345 -20.28 18.30 -2.04
CA ASN A 345 -21.15 18.69 -3.14
C ASN A 345 -22.14 19.78 -2.68
N ALA A 346 -22.09 20.96 -3.29
CA ALA A 346 -22.93 22.10 -2.91
C ALA A 346 -24.43 21.86 -3.13
N THR A 347 -24.78 20.93 -4.03
CA THR A 347 -26.17 20.53 -4.31
C THR A 347 -26.73 19.49 -3.32
N GLN A 348 -25.88 18.96 -2.43
CA GLN A 348 -26.31 18.03 -1.40
C GLN A 348 -26.79 18.74 -0.14
N TYR A 349 -27.72 18.10 0.56
CA TYR A 349 -28.13 18.52 1.89
C TYR A 349 -26.95 18.39 2.88
N PRO A 350 -26.69 19.34 3.79
CA PRO A 350 -27.45 20.57 4.07
C PRO A 350 -27.02 21.82 3.28
N PHE A 351 -26.01 21.73 2.43
CA PHE A 351 -25.40 22.91 1.80
C PHE A 351 -26.35 23.72 0.91
N THR A 352 -27.39 23.08 0.38
CA THR A 352 -28.47 23.74 -0.39
C THR A 352 -29.33 24.69 0.43
N VAL A 353 -29.38 24.54 1.76
CA VAL A 353 -30.24 25.35 2.65
C VAL A 353 -29.47 26.29 3.55
N ILE A 354 -28.14 26.26 3.53
CA ILE A 354 -27.28 27.12 4.35
C ILE A 354 -27.13 28.48 3.67
N PRO A 355 -27.53 29.59 4.31
CA PRO A 355 -27.24 30.93 3.82
C PRO A 355 -25.73 31.15 3.73
N HIS A 356 -25.28 31.68 2.59
CA HIS A 356 -23.87 31.93 2.31
C HIS A 356 -23.71 33.11 1.35
N SER A 357 -22.52 33.71 1.35
CA SER A 357 -22.12 34.81 0.45
C SER A 357 -20.64 34.65 0.11
N GLY A 358 -20.35 34.08 -1.05
CA GLY A 358 -18.99 33.65 -1.41
C GLY A 358 -18.45 32.66 -0.38
N ALA A 359 -17.22 32.84 0.08
CA ALA A 359 -16.59 31.95 1.07
C ALA A 359 -17.05 32.18 2.54
N PHE A 360 -18.18 32.84 2.78
CA PHE A 360 -18.75 33.06 4.11
C PHE A 360 -20.10 32.33 4.24
N ALA A 361 -20.31 31.57 5.31
CA ALA A 361 -21.53 30.78 5.50
C ALA A 361 -22.05 30.83 6.95
N ALA A 362 -23.36 30.61 7.12
CA ALA A 362 -24.02 30.47 8.42
C ALA A 362 -23.77 29.09 9.04
N LEU A 363 -22.48 28.73 9.18
CA LEU A 363 -22.01 27.40 9.53
C LEU A 363 -20.80 27.46 10.49
N ARG A 364 -20.73 26.52 11.43
CA ARG A 364 -19.57 26.25 12.30
C ARG A 364 -19.28 24.76 12.35
N ILE A 365 -18.02 24.40 12.59
CA ILE A 365 -17.60 23.01 12.74
C ILE A 365 -17.11 22.83 14.17
N TYR A 366 -17.68 21.88 14.90
CA TYR A 366 -17.31 21.56 16.28
C TYR A 366 -16.91 20.09 16.41
N THR A 367 -16.04 19.78 17.37
CA THR A 367 -15.78 18.41 17.83
C THR A 367 -16.93 17.89 18.69
N SER A 368 -16.91 16.59 19.04
CA SER A 368 -17.83 16.00 20.02
C SER A 368 -17.78 16.67 21.39
N ASP A 369 -16.64 17.25 21.74
CA ASP A 369 -16.36 17.85 23.06
C ASP A 369 -16.61 19.37 23.06
N CYS A 370 -17.33 19.87 22.05
CA CYS A 370 -17.68 21.29 21.89
C CYS A 370 -16.51 22.26 21.77
N VAL A 371 -15.39 21.79 21.22
CA VAL A 371 -14.30 22.64 20.76
C VAL A 371 -14.53 22.99 19.30
N GLU A 372 -14.45 24.28 18.95
CA GLU A 372 -14.53 24.70 17.54
C GLU A 372 -13.34 24.13 16.77
N GLY A 373 -13.61 23.44 15.67
CA GLY A 373 -12.57 22.86 14.83
C GLY A 373 -11.73 23.93 14.15
N SER A 374 -10.45 23.64 13.92
CA SER A 374 -9.60 24.51 13.09
C SER A 374 -9.97 24.35 11.62
N TYR A 375 -10.85 25.21 11.11
CA TYR A 375 -11.32 25.16 9.73
C TYR A 375 -11.26 26.52 9.02
N TRP A 376 -11.20 26.49 7.69
CA TRP A 376 -11.29 27.67 6.83
C TRP A 376 -11.95 27.33 5.49
N ILE A 377 -12.96 28.11 5.09
CA ILE A 377 -13.67 27.95 3.82
C ILE A 377 -12.84 28.61 2.73
N GLU A 378 -12.24 27.80 1.86
CA GLU A 378 -11.52 28.28 0.69
C GLU A 378 -12.50 28.81 -0.36
N TYR A 379 -13.50 27.99 -0.69
CA TYR A 379 -14.43 28.21 -1.79
C TYR A 379 -15.80 27.60 -1.48
N TRP A 380 -16.86 28.28 -1.90
CA TRP A 380 -18.23 27.81 -1.86
C TRP A 380 -18.90 28.18 -3.19
N GLY A 381 -19.10 27.17 -4.05
CA GLY A 381 -19.68 27.31 -5.38
C GLY A 381 -21.08 26.71 -5.50
N ASN A 382 -21.57 26.63 -6.74
CA ASN A 382 -22.85 25.98 -7.06
C ASN A 382 -22.75 24.46 -7.15
N ASP A 383 -21.55 23.93 -7.40
CA ASP A 383 -21.27 22.51 -7.62
C ASP A 383 -20.53 21.88 -6.43
N LYS A 384 -19.52 22.57 -5.89
CA LYS A 384 -18.67 22.07 -4.80
C LYS A 384 -18.34 23.13 -3.75
N ILE A 385 -17.99 22.66 -2.57
CA ILE A 385 -17.53 23.47 -1.43
C ILE A 385 -16.20 22.88 -0.95
N LEU A 386 -15.21 23.76 -0.77
CA LEU A 386 -13.88 23.41 -0.33
C LEU A 386 -13.61 24.02 1.04
N ILE A 387 -13.43 23.16 2.04
CA ILE A 387 -13.15 23.57 3.42
C ILE A 387 -11.85 22.92 3.88
N TRP A 388 -10.87 23.73 4.24
CA TRP A 388 -9.69 23.23 4.92
C TRP A 388 -10.00 22.91 6.37
N LEU A 389 -9.50 21.77 6.84
CA LEU A 389 -9.61 21.31 8.22
C LEU A 389 -8.24 20.82 8.69
N ARG A 390 -7.89 21.12 9.94
CA ARG A 390 -6.77 20.47 10.64
C ARG A 390 -7.31 19.59 11.77
N PRO A 391 -7.51 18.29 11.54
CA PRO A 391 -8.24 17.46 12.48
C PRO A 391 -7.48 17.21 13.79
N THR A 392 -8.15 17.35 14.92
CA THR A 392 -7.70 16.98 16.28
C THR A 392 -8.37 15.70 16.79
N THR A 393 -9.58 15.41 16.31
CA THR A 393 -10.36 14.18 16.56
C THR A 393 -10.86 13.59 15.24
N THR A 394 -11.54 12.44 15.30
CA THR A 394 -12.17 11.76 14.15
C THR A 394 -13.59 12.22 13.87
N THR A 395 -14.33 12.74 14.85
CA THR A 395 -15.76 13.08 14.69
C THR A 395 -15.98 14.57 14.81
N TYR A 396 -16.66 15.14 13.80
CA TYR A 396 -17.03 16.55 13.75
C TYR A 396 -18.52 16.71 13.45
N TYR A 397 -19.03 17.86 13.86
CA TYR A 397 -20.40 18.28 13.63
C TYR A 397 -20.39 19.62 12.93
N ILE A 398 -21.06 19.69 11.78
CA ILE A 398 -21.37 20.92 11.08
C ILE A 398 -22.66 21.46 11.67
N TYR A 399 -22.56 22.52 12.47
CA TYR A 399 -23.70 23.28 12.99
C TYR A 399 -24.05 24.38 12.00
N TYR A 400 -25.35 24.54 11.69
CA TYR A 400 -25.79 25.52 10.69
C TYR A 400 -27.19 26.08 10.97
N SER A 401 -27.48 27.21 10.33
CA SER A 401 -28.81 27.84 10.31
C SER A 401 -29.41 27.78 8.91
N LYS A 402 -30.73 27.69 8.82
CA LYS A 402 -31.50 27.83 7.58
C LYS A 402 -31.96 29.29 7.36
N THR A 403 -31.67 30.19 8.32
CA THR A 403 -32.03 31.61 8.27
C THR A 403 -30.80 32.50 8.30
N THR A 404 -30.93 33.72 7.80
CA THR A 404 -29.86 34.74 7.77
C THR A 404 -29.66 35.45 9.11
N ASP A 405 -30.29 34.98 10.18
CA ASP A 405 -30.24 35.62 11.51
C ASP A 405 -28.92 35.34 12.24
N VAL A 406 -28.06 34.50 11.67
CA VAL A 406 -26.76 34.12 12.25
C VAL A 406 -25.61 34.67 11.38
N PRO A 407 -24.51 35.17 11.98
CA PRO A 407 -23.40 35.74 11.22
C PRO A 407 -22.73 34.75 10.25
N LEU A 408 -22.57 35.18 8.99
CA LEU A 408 -21.81 34.46 7.97
C LEU A 408 -20.30 34.61 8.27
N LEU A 409 -19.61 33.51 8.57
CA LEU A 409 -18.15 33.51 8.76
C LEU A 409 -17.45 32.55 7.80
N ARG A 410 -16.15 32.79 7.60
CA ARG A 410 -15.27 32.04 6.71
C ARG A 410 -14.36 31.04 7.44
N GLY A 411 -14.29 31.07 8.77
CA GLY A 411 -13.28 30.33 9.55
C GLY A 411 -11.93 31.06 9.62
N SER A 412 -10.87 30.36 10.04
CA SER A 412 -9.57 30.95 10.41
C SER A 412 -8.39 30.27 9.70
N ILE A 413 -7.78 30.96 8.72
CA ILE A 413 -6.55 30.51 8.05
C ILE A 413 -5.43 30.18 9.05
N PRO A 414 -5.11 31.04 10.04
CA PRO A 414 -4.04 30.76 11.01
C PRO A 414 -4.29 29.49 11.82
N SER A 415 -5.56 29.17 12.13
CA SER A 415 -5.90 27.96 12.89
C SER A 415 -5.57 26.66 12.15
N VAL A 416 -5.60 26.71 10.81
CA VAL A 416 -5.32 25.57 9.93
C VAL A 416 -3.83 25.51 9.59
N PHE A 417 -3.30 26.61 9.05
CA PHE A 417 -1.96 26.64 8.43
C PHE A 417 -0.86 27.15 9.37
N GLY A 418 -1.18 27.58 10.60
CA GLY A 418 -0.19 28.16 11.51
C GLY A 418 0.42 29.41 10.90
N THR A 419 1.75 29.42 10.73
CA THR A 419 2.50 30.51 10.07
C THR A 419 2.62 30.35 8.55
N ASN A 420 2.10 29.26 7.97
CA ASN A 420 2.30 28.93 6.55
C ASN A 420 1.26 29.56 5.63
N TYR A 421 1.06 30.88 5.76
CA TYR A 421 0.14 31.63 4.91
C TYR A 421 0.55 33.10 4.76
N THR A 422 0.05 33.74 3.71
CA THR A 422 -0.01 35.20 3.60
C THR A 422 -1.32 35.62 2.91
N THR A 423 -1.77 36.85 3.13
CA THR A 423 -3.05 37.36 2.62
C THR A 423 -2.92 38.79 2.13
N ASN A 424 -3.71 39.16 1.12
CA ASN A 424 -3.79 40.51 0.56
C ASN A 424 -2.43 41.10 0.15
N VAL A 425 -1.63 40.30 -0.56
CA VAL A 425 -0.30 40.71 -1.03
C VAL A 425 -0.40 41.26 -2.45
N SER A 426 0.28 42.38 -2.72
CA SER A 426 0.42 42.94 -4.07
C SER A 426 1.89 42.86 -4.51
N VAL A 427 2.12 42.35 -5.72
CA VAL A 427 3.46 42.27 -6.33
C VAL A 427 3.45 43.09 -7.61
N LEU A 428 4.31 44.10 -7.70
CA LEU A 428 4.39 44.98 -8.88
C LEU A 428 5.19 44.31 -10.02
N ALA A 429 5.05 44.86 -11.22
CA ALA A 429 5.79 44.39 -12.38
C ALA A 429 7.32 44.44 -12.15
N GLY A 430 7.98 43.31 -12.45
CA GLY A 430 9.43 43.14 -12.28
C GLY A 430 9.85 42.84 -10.84
N GLN A 431 8.91 42.70 -9.90
CA GLN A 431 9.22 42.37 -8.51
C GLN A 431 9.11 40.87 -8.23
N LYS A 432 9.96 40.44 -7.29
CA LYS A 432 9.96 39.12 -6.66
C LYS A 432 9.92 39.33 -5.15
N MET A 433 9.00 38.64 -4.47
CA MET A 433 8.79 38.72 -3.02
C MET A 433 9.06 37.36 -2.40
N PHE A 434 9.96 37.30 -1.42
CA PHE A 434 10.25 36.07 -0.70
C PHE A 434 9.02 35.58 0.08
N LEU A 435 8.71 34.29 -0.04
CA LEU A 435 7.61 33.65 0.65
C LEU A 435 8.13 32.77 1.81
N PHE A 436 8.91 31.73 1.50
CA PHE A 436 9.54 30.85 2.49
C PHE A 436 10.70 30.05 1.87
N SER A 437 11.46 29.37 2.73
CA SER A 437 12.45 28.36 2.35
C SER A 437 12.13 27.02 3.01
N THR A 438 12.29 25.92 2.29
CA THR A 438 12.03 24.56 2.84
C THR A 438 13.19 23.60 2.60
N TYR A 439 13.35 22.66 3.54
CA TYR A 439 14.24 21.50 3.40
C TYR A 439 13.49 20.25 2.90
N SER A 440 12.15 20.33 2.81
CA SER A 440 11.35 19.24 2.28
C SER A 440 11.49 19.16 0.76
N ASN A 441 11.67 17.94 0.27
CA ASN A 441 11.68 17.66 -1.17
C ASN A 441 10.26 17.49 -1.75
N ASN A 442 9.23 17.50 -0.89
CA ASN A 442 7.82 17.47 -1.27
C ASN A 442 7.07 18.59 -0.57
N PHE A 443 6.44 19.48 -1.33
CA PHE A 443 5.64 20.57 -0.78
C PHE A 443 4.65 21.09 -1.83
N PHE A 444 3.64 21.83 -1.37
CA PHE A 444 2.70 22.53 -2.23
C PHE A 444 2.61 24.02 -1.86
N VAL A 445 2.25 24.83 -2.86
CA VAL A 445 1.87 26.24 -2.69
C VAL A 445 0.55 26.45 -3.41
N ARG A 446 -0.50 26.82 -2.67
CA ARG A 446 -1.83 27.08 -3.21
C ARG A 446 -2.19 28.54 -2.99
N TYR A 447 -2.73 29.20 -4.00
CA TYR A 447 -2.98 30.64 -3.94
C TYR A 447 -4.14 31.09 -4.81
N ASN A 448 -4.66 32.28 -4.48
CA ASN A 448 -5.63 32.97 -5.31
C ASN A 448 -5.02 34.25 -5.88
N LEU A 449 -4.96 34.36 -7.21
CA LEU A 449 -4.29 35.43 -7.94
C LEU A 449 -5.26 36.09 -8.91
N SER A 450 -5.19 37.42 -8.96
CA SER A 450 -5.79 38.26 -10.01
C SER A 450 -4.78 39.29 -10.49
N SER A 451 -4.91 39.75 -11.72
CA SER A 451 -4.13 40.86 -12.26
C SER A 451 -4.92 42.18 -12.23
N SER A 452 -4.22 43.31 -12.46
CA SER A 452 -4.90 44.59 -12.67
C SER A 452 -5.71 44.64 -13.98
N TRP A 453 -5.29 43.89 -15.02
CA TRP A 453 -5.98 43.76 -16.32
C TRP A 453 -5.43 42.57 -17.15
N GLU A 454 -6.07 42.22 -18.28
CA GLU A 454 -5.85 40.95 -19.01
C GLU A 454 -4.56 40.80 -19.84
N GLY A 455 -3.78 41.85 -20.08
CA GLY A 455 -2.65 41.81 -21.02
C GLY A 455 -1.27 41.78 -20.36
N ASP A 456 -0.33 41.06 -21.00
CA ASP A 456 1.08 40.84 -20.59
C ASP A 456 1.21 40.69 -19.06
N PHE A 457 0.64 39.62 -18.52
CA PHE A 457 0.74 39.28 -17.11
C PHE A 457 1.58 38.01 -17.00
N LYS A 458 2.67 38.00 -16.22
CA LYS A 458 3.45 36.76 -15.98
C LYS A 458 3.65 36.62 -14.48
N GLY A 459 2.53 36.35 -13.81
CA GLY A 459 2.44 36.31 -12.36
C GLY A 459 2.26 34.89 -11.83
N GLY A 460 2.85 34.59 -10.68
CA GLY A 460 2.72 33.30 -10.00
C GLY A 460 3.85 33.05 -9.00
N ILE A 461 4.46 31.85 -9.07
CA ILE A 461 5.49 31.38 -8.13
C ILE A 461 6.83 31.22 -8.85
N ASP A 462 7.92 31.63 -8.20
CA ASP A 462 9.30 31.38 -8.63
C ASP A 462 10.00 30.53 -7.57
N VAL A 463 10.69 29.47 -8.00
CA VAL A 463 11.42 28.54 -7.13
C VAL A 463 12.88 28.44 -7.57
N GLU A 464 13.78 28.75 -6.65
CA GLU A 464 15.22 28.65 -6.86
C GLU A 464 15.74 27.28 -6.39
N LEU A 465 16.40 26.55 -7.30
CA LEU A 465 16.94 25.21 -7.08
C LEU A 465 18.46 25.18 -7.29
N ASN A 466 19.15 24.39 -6.47
CA ASN A 466 20.55 24.02 -6.69
C ASN A 466 20.60 22.58 -7.20
N LEU A 467 20.91 22.38 -8.48
CA LEU A 467 21.06 21.05 -9.08
C LEU A 467 22.54 20.66 -9.21
N SER A 468 22.86 19.40 -8.90
CA SER A 468 24.19 18.82 -9.13
C SER A 468 24.38 18.22 -10.53
N GLU A 469 23.30 18.09 -11.30
CA GLU A 469 23.29 17.57 -12.68
C GLU A 469 22.31 18.42 -13.49
N ILE A 470 22.80 19.11 -14.53
CA ILE A 470 21.97 19.81 -15.52
C ILE A 470 22.19 19.10 -16.86
N SER A 471 21.11 18.90 -17.61
CA SER A 471 21.14 18.54 -19.03
C SER A 471 22.00 17.33 -19.42
N GLY A 472 22.07 16.30 -18.56
CA GLY A 472 22.85 15.09 -18.84
C GLY A 472 24.36 15.28 -18.82
N PHE A 473 24.87 16.45 -18.39
CA PHE A 473 26.29 16.73 -18.24
C PHE A 473 26.73 16.66 -16.77
N ARG A 474 27.87 15.99 -16.53
CA ARG A 474 28.68 16.13 -15.31
C ARG A 474 29.93 16.92 -15.67
N ILE A 475 30.25 17.94 -14.88
CA ILE A 475 31.41 18.80 -15.13
C ILE A 475 32.33 18.77 -13.90
N TRP A 476 33.59 18.42 -14.14
CA TRP A 476 34.66 18.50 -13.16
C TRP A 476 35.62 19.64 -13.51
N GLU A 477 35.83 20.53 -12.57
CA GLU A 477 36.89 21.53 -12.62
C GLU A 477 38.18 20.90 -12.14
N VAL A 478 39.23 20.97 -12.97
CA VAL A 478 40.58 20.49 -12.65
C VAL A 478 41.50 21.69 -12.55
N THR A 479 41.91 22.03 -11.32
CA THR A 479 42.88 23.09 -11.07
C THR A 479 44.29 22.50 -11.00
N LEU A 480 45.18 23.00 -11.85
CA LEU A 480 46.56 22.56 -12.01
C LEU A 480 47.52 23.61 -11.43
N SER A 481 48.28 23.23 -10.42
CA SER A 481 49.30 24.06 -9.78
C SER A 481 50.69 23.58 -10.18
N TYR A 482 51.57 24.52 -10.51
CA TYR A 482 52.96 24.26 -10.87
C TYR A 482 53.82 25.48 -10.47
N PRO A 483 55.07 25.29 -10.00
CA PRO A 483 55.88 26.38 -9.42
C PRO A 483 56.33 27.47 -10.42
N GLN A 484 56.25 27.19 -11.72
CA GLN A 484 56.64 28.11 -12.78
C GLN A 484 55.63 28.11 -13.93
N THR A 485 55.59 29.19 -14.71
CA THR A 485 54.72 29.25 -15.88
C THR A 485 55.35 28.49 -17.03
N VAL A 486 54.67 27.45 -17.52
CA VAL A 486 55.08 26.70 -18.71
C VAL A 486 53.90 26.61 -19.66
N SER A 487 54.07 27.12 -20.87
CA SER A 487 53.04 27.07 -21.91
C SER A 487 53.22 25.87 -22.84
N ASP A 488 52.11 25.43 -23.41
CA ASP A 488 52.06 24.42 -24.47
C ASP A 488 52.72 23.09 -24.05
N VAL A 489 52.22 22.53 -22.95
CA VAL A 489 52.74 21.29 -22.34
C VAL A 489 51.68 20.20 -22.31
N GLN A 490 52.13 18.94 -22.43
CA GLN A 490 51.29 17.76 -22.28
C GLN A 490 51.28 17.35 -20.81
N VAL A 491 50.12 17.50 -20.17
CA VAL A 491 49.93 17.31 -18.74
C VAL A 491 49.11 16.05 -18.49
N PRO A 492 49.56 15.11 -17.63
CA PRO A 492 48.76 13.97 -17.23
C PRO A 492 47.76 14.38 -16.15
N ILE A 493 46.50 14.03 -16.35
CA ILE A 493 45.39 14.25 -15.43
C ILE A 493 44.97 12.90 -14.85
N TYR A 494 45.14 12.73 -13.55
CA TYR A 494 44.80 11.51 -12.84
C TYR A 494 43.39 11.59 -12.26
N LEU A 495 42.48 10.75 -12.75
CA LEU A 495 41.17 10.57 -12.15
C LEU A 495 41.22 9.38 -11.20
N ASN A 496 40.92 9.61 -9.92
CA ASN A 496 40.80 8.52 -8.96
C ASN A 496 39.57 7.63 -9.28
N SER A 497 39.50 6.46 -8.65
CA SER A 497 38.40 5.51 -8.86
C SER A 497 37.01 6.08 -8.55
N THR A 498 36.89 7.05 -7.62
CA THR A 498 35.62 7.69 -7.29
C THR A 498 35.10 8.56 -8.42
N ILE A 499 35.98 9.29 -9.11
CA ILE A 499 35.60 10.14 -10.24
C ILE A 499 35.47 9.31 -11.51
N SER A 500 36.43 8.40 -11.77
CA SER A 500 36.48 7.62 -13.01
C SER A 500 35.28 6.67 -13.18
N THR A 501 34.71 6.17 -12.08
CA THR A 501 33.51 5.31 -12.11
C THR A 501 32.22 6.06 -12.43
N LEU A 502 32.19 7.38 -12.23
CA LEU A 502 31.03 8.22 -12.55
C LEU A 502 30.95 8.58 -14.05
N ILE A 503 31.99 8.30 -14.82
CA ILE A 503 32.09 8.61 -16.24
C ILE A 503 31.94 7.30 -17.03
N PRO A 504 31.01 7.21 -18.01
CA PRO A 504 30.91 6.03 -18.87
C PRO A 504 32.21 5.79 -19.66
N HIS A 505 32.77 4.59 -19.52
CA HIS A 505 34.07 4.21 -20.10
C HIS A 505 34.14 2.73 -20.53
N THR A 506 35.16 2.39 -21.32
CA THR A 506 35.59 1.03 -21.66
C THR A 506 37.06 0.86 -21.26
N ASN A 507 37.50 -0.38 -21.01
CA ASN A 507 38.88 -0.65 -20.55
C ASN A 507 39.81 -1.10 -21.69
N THR A 508 39.28 -1.74 -22.74
CA THR A 508 40.06 -2.27 -23.86
C THR A 508 39.27 -2.14 -25.17
N PRO A 509 39.54 -1.13 -26.02
CA PRO A 509 40.46 0.00 -25.79
C PRO A 509 39.94 0.94 -24.69
N PRO A 510 40.82 1.75 -24.07
CA PRO A 510 40.43 2.72 -23.05
C PRO A 510 39.72 3.92 -23.70
N GLU A 511 38.39 3.94 -23.67
CA GLU A 511 37.58 5.02 -24.22
C GLU A 511 36.63 5.58 -23.16
N ALA A 512 36.30 6.87 -23.24
CA ALA A 512 35.33 7.48 -22.33
C ALA A 512 34.44 8.49 -23.04
N ARG A 513 33.24 8.70 -22.50
CA ARG A 513 32.29 9.71 -22.98
C ARG A 513 32.60 11.08 -22.38
N ILE A 514 33.70 11.68 -22.82
CA ILE A 514 34.21 12.95 -22.30
C ILE A 514 34.60 13.95 -23.39
N LYS A 515 34.59 15.23 -23.01
CA LYS A 515 35.27 16.34 -23.70
C LYS A 515 36.01 17.20 -22.67
N VAL A 516 37.11 17.81 -23.07
CA VAL A 516 37.93 18.67 -22.21
C VAL A 516 37.85 20.11 -22.72
N TYR A 517 37.70 21.07 -21.83
CA TYR A 517 37.53 22.49 -22.13
C TYR A 517 38.47 23.36 -21.31
N ALA A 518 38.80 24.52 -21.85
CA ALA A 518 39.66 25.50 -21.22
C ALA A 518 38.89 26.66 -20.56
N ASP A 519 37.55 26.60 -20.54
CA ASP A 519 36.64 27.58 -19.92
C ASP A 519 35.39 26.89 -19.36
N ARG A 520 34.80 27.52 -18.33
CA ARG A 520 33.65 26.98 -17.61
C ARG A 520 32.37 26.94 -18.44
N GLN A 521 32.28 27.78 -19.47
CA GLN A 521 31.16 27.89 -20.39
C GLN A 521 31.19 26.80 -21.48
N LEU A 522 32.21 25.92 -21.48
CA LEU A 522 32.39 24.82 -22.41
C LEU A 522 32.47 25.26 -23.88
N THR A 523 33.10 26.41 -24.14
CA THR A 523 33.18 27.00 -25.49
C THR A 523 34.49 26.72 -26.22
N ARG A 524 35.60 26.51 -25.50
CA ARG A 524 36.95 26.29 -26.04
C ARG A 524 37.46 24.91 -25.68
N GLN A 525 37.28 23.95 -26.60
CA GLN A 525 37.70 22.56 -26.42
C GLN A 525 39.23 22.41 -26.49
N LEU A 526 39.79 21.54 -25.65
CA LEU A 526 41.20 21.14 -25.64
C LEU A 526 41.37 19.72 -26.20
N PRO A 527 42.47 19.43 -26.91
CA PRO A 527 42.80 18.06 -27.31
C PRO A 527 43.21 17.23 -26.09
N PHE A 528 42.85 15.95 -26.11
CA PHE A 528 43.22 14.99 -25.08
C PHE A 528 43.47 13.60 -25.68
N TRP A 529 44.14 12.74 -24.91
CA TRP A 529 44.31 11.32 -25.21
C TRP A 529 44.28 10.49 -23.92
N ILE A 530 43.64 9.32 -23.95
CA ILE A 530 43.47 8.43 -22.80
C ILE A 530 44.54 7.34 -22.85
N GLU A 531 45.44 7.33 -21.87
CA GLU A 531 46.50 6.31 -21.76
C GLU A 531 45.92 5.00 -21.23
N TYR A 532 45.18 5.07 -20.11
CA TYR A 532 44.44 3.94 -19.56
C TYR A 532 43.16 4.40 -18.85
N TRP A 533 42.20 3.48 -18.79
CA TRP A 533 41.01 3.60 -17.96
C TRP A 533 40.68 2.21 -17.39
N ASN A 534 40.67 2.08 -16.06
CA ASN A 534 40.36 0.82 -15.38
C ASN A 534 39.71 1.06 -14.00
N SER A 535 39.50 -0.01 -13.23
CA SER A 535 38.89 0.04 -11.90
C SER A 535 39.65 0.88 -10.86
N SER A 536 40.96 1.06 -11.06
CA SER A 536 41.82 1.81 -10.14
C SER A 536 41.83 3.31 -10.43
N GLY A 537 41.38 3.73 -11.63
CA GLY A 537 41.38 5.13 -12.04
C GLY A 537 41.56 5.29 -13.56
N ALA A 538 41.82 6.51 -13.98
CA ALA A 538 42.14 6.84 -15.36
C ALA A 538 43.26 7.87 -15.46
N LEU A 539 44.05 7.79 -16.53
CA LEU A 539 45.07 8.77 -16.88
C LEU A 539 44.76 9.38 -18.25
N ILE A 540 44.54 10.68 -18.26
CA ILE A 540 44.20 11.45 -19.46
C ILE A 540 45.28 12.50 -19.70
N TRP A 541 45.88 12.52 -20.88
CA TRP A 541 46.81 13.57 -21.29
C TRP A 541 46.08 14.72 -21.93
N VAL A 542 46.40 15.94 -21.51
CA VAL A 542 45.80 17.18 -22.03
C VAL A 542 46.90 18.17 -22.39
N ARG A 543 46.80 18.79 -23.57
CA ARG A 543 47.70 19.88 -23.97
C ARG A 543 47.18 21.21 -23.44
N THR A 544 47.90 21.81 -22.48
CA THR A 544 47.47 23.04 -21.80
C THR A 544 48.67 23.86 -21.28
N ASN A 545 48.40 24.93 -20.54
CA ASN A 545 49.41 25.73 -19.84
C ASN A 545 49.37 25.43 -18.34
N LEU A 546 50.53 25.48 -17.69
CA LEU A 546 50.68 25.34 -16.24
C LEU A 546 51.23 26.64 -15.62
N PRO A 547 50.74 27.06 -14.43
CA PRO A 547 49.50 26.61 -13.78
C PRO A 547 48.25 27.03 -14.58
N GLY A 548 47.11 26.39 -14.33
CA GLY A 548 45.88 26.68 -15.07
C GLY A 548 44.68 25.85 -14.60
N THR A 549 43.51 26.12 -15.17
CA THR A 549 42.28 25.35 -14.88
C THR A 549 41.70 24.82 -16.19
N ILE A 550 41.32 23.55 -16.18
CA ILE A 550 40.59 22.90 -17.28
C ILE A 550 39.28 22.30 -16.74
N TYR A 551 38.35 21.99 -17.63
CA TYR A 551 37.05 21.44 -17.30
C TYR A 551 36.82 20.15 -18.09
N ILE A 552 36.59 19.05 -17.39
CA ILE A 552 36.21 17.77 -18.01
C ILE A 552 34.69 17.67 -17.94
N ALA A 553 34.04 17.61 -19.10
CA ALA A 553 32.62 17.37 -19.21
C ALA A 553 32.37 15.92 -19.64
N SER A 554 31.44 15.24 -18.98
CA SER A 554 30.93 13.93 -19.39
C SER A 554 29.43 13.97 -19.61
N SER A 555 28.97 13.32 -20.67
CA SER A 555 27.55 13.15 -20.96
C SER A 555 27.32 11.81 -21.64
N ASN A 556 26.13 11.23 -21.42
CA ASN A 556 25.71 10.05 -22.15
C ASN A 556 25.55 10.32 -23.66
N ASP A 557 25.40 11.56 -24.10
CA ASP A 557 25.29 11.90 -25.53
C ASP A 557 26.66 12.03 -26.22
N PHE A 558 27.76 12.01 -25.45
CA PHE A 558 29.10 12.00 -26.04
C PHE A 558 29.46 10.62 -26.60
N PRO A 559 30.13 10.54 -27.76
CA PRO A 559 30.64 9.27 -28.26
C PRO A 559 31.75 8.75 -27.34
N TYR A 560 31.91 7.43 -27.30
CA TYR A 560 33.13 6.83 -26.76
C TYR A 560 34.31 7.27 -27.63
N THR A 561 35.37 7.74 -27.00
CA THR A 561 36.59 8.14 -27.69
C THR A 561 37.80 7.92 -26.78
N ARG A 562 38.90 7.45 -27.36
CA ARG A 562 40.24 7.46 -26.73
C ARG A 562 40.90 8.84 -26.79
N GLY A 563 40.33 9.80 -27.53
CA GLY A 563 40.96 11.07 -27.87
C GLY A 563 41.88 10.95 -29.08
N ASN A 564 42.69 11.97 -29.34
CA ASN A 564 43.61 12.02 -30.48
C ASN A 564 45.00 12.46 -29.99
N GLY A 565 45.93 11.50 -29.90
CA GLY A 565 47.29 11.75 -29.43
C GLY A 565 48.11 12.66 -30.34
N ASP A 566 47.88 12.64 -31.66
CA ASP A 566 48.59 13.51 -32.62
C ASP A 566 48.32 15.00 -32.40
N LEU A 567 47.17 15.34 -31.80
CA LEU A 567 46.86 16.73 -31.43
C LEU A 567 47.45 17.14 -30.07
N VAL A 568 47.79 16.16 -29.23
CA VAL A 568 48.30 16.36 -27.88
C VAL A 568 49.83 16.45 -27.90
N PHE A 569 50.51 15.50 -28.52
CA PHE A 569 51.95 15.30 -28.41
C PHE A 569 52.72 15.78 -29.67
N PRO A 570 53.96 16.26 -29.52
CA PRO A 570 54.88 16.50 -30.63
C PRO A 570 55.08 15.32 -31.58
N PHE A 571 55.11 14.10 -31.05
CA PHE A 571 55.10 12.85 -31.82
C PHE A 571 54.28 11.81 -31.06
N PHE A 572 53.45 11.07 -31.79
CA PHE A 572 52.56 10.06 -31.23
C PHE A 572 52.27 8.95 -32.24
N ASP A 573 52.24 7.72 -31.75
CA ASP A 573 51.72 6.58 -32.47
C ASP A 573 51.11 5.56 -31.50
N ASP A 574 49.90 5.06 -31.81
CA ASP A 574 49.24 3.97 -31.11
C ASP A 574 49.06 2.72 -31.99
N PHE A 575 49.78 2.65 -33.10
CA PHE A 575 49.85 1.52 -34.03
C PHE A 575 48.47 1.00 -34.47
N ASN A 576 47.49 1.90 -34.56
CA ASN A 576 46.11 1.57 -34.93
C ASN A 576 45.85 1.67 -36.44
N GLU A 577 46.91 1.81 -37.23
CA GLU A 577 46.83 1.82 -38.68
C GLU A 577 46.27 0.49 -39.23
N SER A 578 45.42 0.60 -40.24
CA SER A 578 44.75 -0.54 -40.86
C SER A 578 45.62 -1.26 -41.89
N SER A 579 46.73 -0.64 -42.30
CA SER A 579 47.66 -1.20 -43.29
C SER A 579 49.09 -0.72 -43.10
N LEU A 580 50.04 -1.49 -43.64
CA LEU A 580 51.46 -1.10 -43.66
C LEU A 580 51.69 0.24 -44.36
N THR A 581 50.90 0.57 -45.39
CA THR A 581 51.02 1.84 -46.13
C THR A 581 50.63 3.04 -45.26
N GLU A 582 49.67 2.88 -44.35
CA GLU A 582 49.32 3.91 -43.38
C GLU A 582 50.42 4.08 -42.34
N LEU A 583 50.96 2.99 -41.78
CA LEU A 583 52.09 3.07 -40.84
C LEU A 583 53.32 3.74 -41.48
N GLN A 584 53.56 3.47 -42.77
CA GLN A 584 54.64 4.08 -43.54
C GLN A 584 54.49 5.59 -43.75
N GLN A 585 53.39 6.21 -43.32
CA GLN A 585 53.26 7.67 -43.27
C GLN A 585 54.05 8.27 -42.11
N LYS A 586 54.16 7.55 -40.97
CA LYS A 586 54.90 7.99 -39.78
C LYS A 586 56.25 7.31 -39.62
N TRP A 587 56.39 6.08 -40.13
CA TRP A 587 57.61 5.27 -39.96
C TRP A 587 58.24 4.83 -41.28
N GLU A 588 59.56 4.72 -41.28
CA GLU A 588 60.32 3.89 -42.21
C GLU A 588 60.49 2.51 -41.60
N VAL A 589 60.11 1.47 -42.37
CA VAL A 589 60.00 0.08 -41.89
C VAL A 589 61.13 -0.75 -42.49
N TYR A 590 62.00 -1.31 -41.66
CA TYR A 590 63.18 -2.06 -42.11
C TYR A 590 63.01 -3.58 -42.02
N VAL A 591 62.05 -4.07 -41.25
CA VAL A 591 61.78 -5.52 -41.06
C VAL A 591 60.32 -5.88 -41.32
N PRO A 592 60.01 -7.15 -41.60
CA PRO A 592 58.62 -7.60 -41.70
C PRO A 592 57.90 -7.44 -40.36
N ILE A 593 56.93 -6.52 -40.29
CA ILE A 593 56.11 -6.30 -39.09
C ILE A 593 54.69 -6.85 -39.27
N LEU A 594 54.00 -7.10 -38.16
CA LEU A 594 52.60 -7.53 -38.13
C LEU A 594 51.77 -6.52 -37.34
N LEU A 595 50.91 -5.78 -38.05
CA LEU A 595 49.87 -4.95 -37.43
C LEU A 595 48.70 -5.82 -36.97
N ASN A 596 48.12 -5.47 -35.83
CA ASN A 596 46.98 -6.20 -35.31
C ASN A 596 45.70 -5.86 -36.09
N SER A 597 45.18 -6.83 -36.85
CA SER A 597 43.98 -6.69 -37.68
C SER A 597 42.67 -6.43 -36.91
N SER A 598 42.69 -6.52 -35.58
CA SER A 598 41.51 -6.31 -34.72
C SER A 598 41.35 -4.86 -34.25
N GLY A 599 42.24 -3.93 -34.63
CA GLY A 599 42.13 -2.51 -34.26
C GLY A 599 42.43 -2.21 -32.78
N ASN A 600 43.23 -3.05 -32.12
CA ASN A 600 43.64 -2.86 -30.73
C ASN A 600 44.92 -2.01 -30.60
N GLY A 601 45.42 -1.40 -31.68
CA GLY A 601 46.58 -0.50 -31.64
C GLY A 601 47.88 -1.17 -31.19
N THR A 602 48.33 -2.21 -31.88
CA THR A 602 49.62 -2.85 -31.52
C THR A 602 50.38 -3.29 -32.77
N VAL A 603 51.70 -3.10 -32.76
CA VAL A 603 52.61 -3.65 -33.77
C VAL A 603 53.48 -4.75 -33.17
N THR A 604 53.49 -5.92 -33.82
CA THR A 604 54.40 -7.02 -33.50
C THR A 604 55.60 -6.96 -34.43
N ILE A 605 56.78 -6.94 -33.84
CA ILE A 605 58.07 -6.88 -34.53
C ILE A 605 58.81 -8.20 -34.22
N PRO A 606 59.32 -8.93 -35.23
CA PRO A 606 60.08 -10.16 -35.01
C PRO A 606 61.44 -9.85 -34.38
N GLY A 607 62.02 -10.84 -33.70
CA GLY A 607 63.36 -10.71 -33.12
C GLY A 607 64.47 -10.89 -34.14
N GLY A 608 65.71 -10.91 -33.66
CA GLY A 608 66.92 -11.14 -34.45
C GLY A 608 68.08 -10.25 -34.01
N ASN A 609 69.19 -10.33 -34.72
CA ASN A 609 70.44 -9.65 -34.38
C ASN A 609 70.51 -8.24 -35.00
N GLU A 610 70.79 -7.23 -34.17
CA GLU A 610 71.00 -5.81 -34.47
C GLU A 610 69.86 -5.18 -35.30
N ILE A 611 68.62 -5.48 -34.93
CA ILE A 611 67.47 -5.02 -35.70
C ILE A 611 67.10 -3.59 -35.28
N ILE A 612 67.39 -2.65 -36.17
CA ILE A 612 66.61 -1.41 -36.27
C ILE A 612 65.31 -1.77 -36.99
N ALA A 613 64.19 -1.80 -36.27
CA ALA A 613 62.92 -2.28 -36.81
C ALA A 613 62.14 -1.17 -37.51
N LEU A 614 61.98 -0.04 -36.83
CA LEU A 614 61.24 1.14 -37.29
C LEU A 614 62.05 2.39 -36.97
N ARG A 615 62.02 3.38 -37.86
CA ARG A 615 62.51 4.76 -37.62
C ARG A 615 61.42 5.75 -37.98
N THR A 616 61.27 6.86 -37.27
CA THR A 616 60.38 7.92 -37.73
C THR A 616 60.76 8.35 -39.16
N ARG A 617 59.77 8.49 -40.04
CA ARG A 617 59.99 8.75 -41.47
C ARG A 617 60.60 10.12 -41.70
N ASP A 618 60.04 11.13 -41.05
CA ASP A 618 60.51 12.51 -41.10
C ASP A 618 61.22 12.88 -39.79
N PRO A 619 62.19 13.83 -39.81
CA PRO A 619 62.84 14.31 -38.60
C PRO A 619 61.86 15.01 -37.64
N ILE A 620 61.89 14.64 -36.36
CA ILE A 620 61.01 15.16 -35.31
C ILE A 620 61.39 16.60 -34.90
N ASN A 621 62.69 16.95 -34.96
CA ASN A 621 63.23 18.29 -34.72
C ASN A 621 62.92 18.89 -33.33
N ILE A 622 63.06 18.10 -32.26
CA ILE A 622 62.86 18.60 -30.89
C ILE A 622 64.15 19.21 -30.35
N ASN A 623 64.11 20.51 -30.03
CA ASN A 623 65.25 21.30 -29.53
C ASN A 623 65.13 21.70 -28.05
N TYR A 624 64.37 20.94 -27.27
CA TYR A 624 64.11 21.22 -25.86
C TYR A 624 64.09 19.92 -25.04
N PRO A 625 64.32 19.99 -23.71
CA PRO A 625 64.15 18.85 -22.81
C PRO A 625 62.82 18.11 -23.04
N PHE A 626 62.89 16.78 -23.21
CA PHE A 626 61.75 15.96 -23.60
C PHE A 626 61.65 14.70 -22.74
N ALA A 627 60.49 14.05 -22.81
CA ALA A 627 60.29 12.71 -22.28
C ALA A 627 59.58 11.85 -23.33
N ILE A 628 60.00 10.60 -23.45
CA ILE A 628 59.43 9.60 -24.36
C ILE A 628 58.80 8.54 -23.49
N ARG A 629 57.52 8.25 -23.71
CA ARG A 629 56.84 7.14 -23.04
C ARG A 629 56.39 6.15 -24.09
N PHE A 630 56.54 4.87 -23.79
CA PHE A 630 56.11 3.81 -24.69
C PHE A 630 55.70 2.57 -23.90
N ARG A 631 54.86 1.75 -24.50
CA ARG A 631 54.37 0.52 -23.88
C ARG A 631 54.69 -0.68 -24.75
N MET A 632 55.40 -1.66 -24.18
CA MET A 632 55.85 -2.85 -24.92
C MET A 632 55.89 -4.12 -24.07
N LYS A 633 55.93 -5.28 -24.73
CA LYS A 633 56.19 -6.59 -24.12
C LYS A 633 56.89 -7.56 -25.08
N PRO A 634 57.48 -8.66 -24.60
CA PRO A 634 58.01 -9.69 -25.48
C PRO A 634 56.87 -10.39 -26.22
N ASN A 635 57.12 -10.85 -27.45
CA ASN A 635 56.16 -11.67 -28.19
C ASN A 635 56.23 -13.17 -27.83
N PHE A 636 57.05 -13.51 -26.84
CA PHE A 636 57.32 -14.86 -26.32
C PHE A 636 57.24 -14.88 -24.78
N THR A 637 57.32 -16.08 -24.18
CA THR A 637 57.05 -16.28 -22.74
C THR A 637 58.04 -17.25 -22.08
N TYR A 638 59.32 -17.18 -22.42
CA TYR A 638 60.38 -18.01 -21.85
C TYR A 638 61.62 -17.16 -21.52
N GLU A 639 62.43 -17.57 -20.54
CA GLU A 639 63.57 -16.79 -20.01
C GLU A 639 64.79 -16.87 -20.95
N GLU A 640 64.87 -15.92 -21.87
CA GLU A 640 65.95 -15.80 -22.85
C GLU A 640 66.16 -14.32 -23.21
N ASP A 641 67.28 -14.03 -23.85
CA ASP A 641 67.68 -12.72 -24.36
C ASP A 641 66.61 -12.05 -25.25
N TRP A 642 66.27 -10.79 -24.95
CA TRP A 642 65.23 -10.01 -25.62
C TRP A 642 65.72 -8.67 -26.19
N ASP A 643 66.51 -7.92 -25.43
CA ASP A 643 67.14 -6.66 -25.82
C ASP A 643 66.30 -5.75 -26.74
N ALA A 644 65.09 -5.41 -26.27
CA ALA A 644 64.12 -4.65 -27.04
C ALA A 644 63.84 -3.28 -26.44
N GLY A 645 63.58 -2.27 -27.27
CA GLY A 645 63.24 -0.95 -26.77
C GLY A 645 63.29 0.13 -27.85
N ILE A 646 63.82 1.30 -27.48
CA ILE A 646 63.88 2.46 -28.37
C ILE A 646 65.31 2.97 -28.55
N GLY A 647 65.56 3.64 -29.67
CA GLY A 647 66.82 4.31 -29.97
C GLY A 647 66.60 5.77 -30.32
N LEU A 648 67.55 6.64 -29.94
CA LEU A 648 67.51 8.08 -30.21
C LEU A 648 68.67 8.47 -31.11
N GLU A 649 68.34 9.12 -32.23
CA GLU A 649 69.29 9.76 -33.12
C GLU A 649 69.16 11.26 -33.06
N ASP A 650 70.31 11.88 -32.88
CA ASP A 650 70.52 13.30 -32.75
C ASP A 650 71.45 13.77 -33.88
N GLU A 651 71.89 15.03 -33.87
CA GLU A 651 72.72 15.56 -34.96
C GLU A 651 74.04 14.80 -35.16
N TYR A 652 74.64 14.31 -34.08
CA TYR A 652 75.98 13.71 -34.11
C TYR A 652 75.94 12.22 -34.43
N VAL A 653 74.88 11.50 -34.05
CA VAL A 653 74.59 10.17 -34.57
C VAL A 653 74.37 10.22 -36.08
N ASN A 654 73.56 11.18 -36.56
CA ASN A 654 73.29 11.34 -37.99
C ASN A 654 74.56 11.64 -38.82
N THR A 655 75.52 12.37 -38.25
CA THR A 655 76.83 12.65 -38.90
C THR A 655 77.87 11.55 -38.68
N GLY A 656 77.54 10.48 -37.96
CA GLY A 656 78.40 9.32 -37.72
C GLY A 656 79.51 9.55 -36.68
N GLN A 657 79.38 10.58 -35.83
CA GLN A 657 80.37 10.89 -34.80
C GLN A 657 80.31 9.91 -33.61
N TYR A 658 79.13 9.37 -33.31
CA TYR A 658 78.95 8.28 -32.36
C TYR A 658 77.74 7.42 -32.71
N SER A 659 77.68 6.21 -32.15
CA SER A 659 76.59 5.26 -32.40
C SER A 659 75.28 5.65 -31.71
N LEU A 660 74.16 5.12 -32.22
CA LEU A 660 72.79 5.31 -31.72
C LEU A 660 72.70 5.10 -30.20
N LEU A 661 72.00 6.00 -29.51
CA LEU A 661 71.74 5.89 -28.06
C LEU A 661 70.50 5.03 -27.85
N LEU A 662 70.62 3.94 -27.10
CA LEU A 662 69.62 2.88 -26.94
C LEU A 662 69.12 2.80 -25.50
N PHE A 663 67.83 2.54 -25.39
CA PHE A 663 67.09 2.32 -24.15
C PHE A 663 66.31 1.02 -24.31
N THR A 664 66.87 -0.07 -23.79
CA THR A 664 66.38 -1.44 -23.98
C THR A 664 65.98 -2.05 -22.65
N ASP A 665 64.99 -2.93 -22.68
CA ASP A 665 64.68 -3.82 -21.57
C ASP A 665 64.95 -5.25 -22.00
N ASP A 666 65.36 -6.07 -21.04
CA ASP A 666 65.70 -7.47 -21.24
C ASP A 666 65.08 -8.36 -20.16
N ILE A 667 64.97 -9.65 -20.47
CA ILE A 667 64.45 -10.70 -19.60
C ILE A 667 65.57 -11.34 -18.80
N THR A 668 66.77 -11.48 -19.37
CA THR A 668 67.89 -12.21 -18.76
C THR A 668 69.21 -11.45 -18.86
N TRP A 669 69.69 -10.93 -17.72
CA TRP A 669 70.85 -10.03 -17.66
C TRP A 669 70.56 -8.68 -18.32
N ASN A 670 71.47 -7.71 -18.14
CA ASN A 670 71.42 -6.37 -18.71
C ASN A 670 70.03 -5.67 -18.71
N PHE A 671 69.24 -5.88 -17.65
CA PHE A 671 67.78 -5.71 -17.64
C PHE A 671 67.28 -4.39 -18.24
N LEU A 672 66.94 -3.39 -17.43
CA LEU A 672 66.54 -2.09 -17.95
C LEU A 672 67.82 -1.27 -18.20
N ALA A 673 68.23 -1.14 -19.46
CA ALA A 673 69.56 -0.64 -19.85
C ALA A 673 69.54 0.64 -20.71
N GLN A 674 70.54 1.47 -20.48
CA GLN A 674 70.91 2.62 -21.31
C GLN A 674 72.31 2.38 -21.87
N HIS A 675 72.46 2.25 -23.17
CA HIS A 675 73.75 1.98 -23.80
C HIS A 675 73.80 2.58 -25.20
N ARG A 676 74.96 2.58 -25.84
CA ARG A 676 75.04 2.78 -27.29
C ARG A 676 75.12 1.42 -27.99
N ALA A 677 74.93 1.42 -29.30
CA ALA A 677 75.14 0.21 -30.11
C ALA A 677 76.46 -0.50 -29.73
N TRP A 678 76.45 -1.84 -29.79
CA TRP A 678 77.55 -2.69 -29.31
C TRP A 678 77.80 -2.63 -27.79
N TRP A 679 76.73 -2.42 -27.00
CA TRP A 679 76.77 -2.42 -25.52
C TRP A 679 77.77 -1.43 -24.89
N SER A 680 78.12 -0.37 -25.62
CA SER A 680 79.10 0.61 -25.13
C SER A 680 78.46 1.64 -24.19
N GLY A 681 79.16 1.95 -23.09
CA GLY A 681 78.66 2.92 -22.10
C GLY A 681 77.45 2.44 -21.30
N LEU A 682 77.29 1.13 -21.12
CA LEU A 682 76.18 0.48 -20.42
C LEU A 682 75.92 1.05 -19.03
N SER A 683 74.65 1.35 -18.76
CA SER A 683 74.09 1.68 -17.45
C SER A 683 72.77 0.95 -17.31
N GLU A 684 72.64 0.07 -16.32
CA GLU A 684 71.50 -0.84 -16.19
C GLU A 684 70.88 -0.83 -14.80
N SER A 685 69.67 -1.37 -14.70
CA SER A 685 69.01 -1.73 -13.46
C SER A 685 69.45 -3.12 -12.99
N PRO A 686 69.70 -3.35 -11.69
CA PRO A 686 69.93 -4.69 -11.16
C PRO A 686 68.66 -5.55 -11.14
N ASP A 687 67.47 -4.93 -11.27
CA ASP A 687 66.18 -5.59 -11.12
C ASP A 687 65.59 -5.99 -12.50
N GLY A 688 65.35 -7.28 -12.66
CA GLY A 688 64.70 -7.86 -13.85
C GLY A 688 63.19 -7.61 -13.89
N ARG A 689 62.59 -7.79 -15.07
CA ARG A 689 61.17 -7.52 -15.32
C ARG A 689 60.22 -8.42 -14.53
N GLY A 690 60.56 -9.70 -14.42
CA GLY A 690 59.81 -10.70 -13.64
C GLY A 690 58.53 -11.26 -14.30
N ASP A 691 58.09 -10.69 -15.42
CA ASP A 691 56.94 -11.17 -16.20
C ASP A 691 57.10 -10.87 -17.71
N TYR A 692 56.08 -11.27 -18.49
CA TYR A 692 56.01 -11.10 -19.95
C TYR A 692 54.80 -10.23 -20.38
N ASP A 693 54.17 -9.51 -19.44
CA ASP A 693 53.01 -8.66 -19.66
C ASP A 693 53.42 -7.28 -20.16
N PHE A 694 52.48 -6.43 -20.57
CA PHE A 694 52.80 -5.08 -21.05
C PHE A 694 53.32 -4.17 -19.94
N HIS A 695 54.51 -3.61 -20.14
CA HIS A 695 55.09 -2.59 -19.28
C HIS A 695 55.11 -1.24 -19.98
N THR A 696 54.97 -0.17 -19.21
CA THR A 696 55.07 1.21 -19.68
C THR A 696 56.40 1.80 -19.23
N TYR A 697 57.19 2.25 -20.18
CA TYR A 697 58.52 2.78 -19.96
C TYR A 697 58.54 4.29 -20.18
N SER A 698 59.48 4.98 -19.53
CA SER A 698 59.71 6.42 -19.67
C SER A 698 61.21 6.70 -19.79
N VAL A 699 61.60 7.35 -20.88
CA VAL A 699 62.93 7.94 -21.09
C VAL A 699 62.79 9.44 -20.94
N GLU A 700 63.38 10.02 -19.90
CA GLU A 700 63.27 11.45 -19.60
C GLU A 700 64.64 12.13 -19.70
N MET A 701 64.69 13.24 -20.44
CA MET A 701 65.85 14.11 -20.51
C MET A 701 65.54 15.47 -19.85
N PRO A 702 65.62 15.58 -18.52
CA PRO A 702 65.28 16.81 -17.80
C PRO A 702 66.25 17.97 -18.04
N TYR A 703 67.54 17.66 -18.24
CA TYR A 703 68.62 18.64 -18.31
C TYR A 703 69.55 18.36 -19.49
N TYR A 704 70.04 19.44 -20.10
CA TYR A 704 71.00 19.40 -21.19
C TYR A 704 72.07 20.49 -20.99
N TYR A 705 73.34 20.09 -21.07
CA TYR A 705 74.51 20.96 -20.98
C TYR A 705 75.06 21.21 -22.38
N ALA A 706 74.66 22.34 -22.96
CA ALA A 706 74.99 22.73 -24.34
C ALA A 706 76.50 22.92 -24.59
N ASP A 707 77.26 23.29 -23.56
CA ASP A 707 78.71 23.50 -23.65
C ASP A 707 79.51 22.20 -23.72
N SER A 708 78.96 21.10 -23.22
CA SER A 708 79.61 19.77 -23.19
C SER A 708 78.91 18.71 -24.04
N THR A 709 77.84 19.08 -24.76
CA THR A 709 76.97 18.16 -25.53
C THR A 709 76.48 16.96 -24.70
N LEU A 710 76.16 17.19 -23.41
CA LEU A 710 75.72 16.14 -22.48
C LEU A 710 74.23 16.31 -22.14
N GLY A 711 73.43 15.30 -22.46
CA GLY A 711 72.07 15.12 -21.94
C GLY A 711 72.07 14.24 -20.70
N TYR A 712 71.31 14.62 -19.67
CA TYR A 712 71.05 13.75 -18.51
C TYR A 712 69.81 12.91 -18.81
N PHE A 713 69.95 11.59 -18.83
CA PHE A 713 68.85 10.68 -19.13
C PHE A 713 68.47 9.83 -17.91
N ASN A 714 67.16 9.76 -17.66
CA ASN A 714 66.56 8.81 -16.74
C ASN A 714 65.71 7.81 -17.54
N PHE A 715 65.91 6.52 -17.32
CA PHE A 715 65.12 5.48 -17.96
C PHE A 715 64.48 4.60 -16.91
N SER A 716 63.16 4.53 -16.93
CA SER A 716 62.36 3.89 -15.90
C SER A 716 61.25 3.03 -16.51
N ASP A 717 60.93 1.95 -15.82
CA ASP A 717 59.74 1.14 -16.03
C ASP A 717 58.70 1.59 -15.01
N LEU A 718 57.65 2.26 -15.48
CA LEU A 718 56.61 2.88 -14.66
C LEU A 718 55.58 1.87 -14.13
N THR A 719 55.61 0.64 -14.63
CA THR A 719 54.69 -0.45 -14.26
C THR A 719 55.28 -1.37 -13.19
N ALA A 720 56.60 -1.38 -13.03
CA ALA A 720 57.29 -2.13 -11.99
C ALA A 720 57.79 -1.21 -10.85
N ILE A 721 57.55 -1.62 -9.62
CA ILE A 721 58.10 -0.92 -8.44
C ILE A 721 59.63 -1.08 -8.48
N SER A 722 60.36 0.04 -8.34
CA SER A 722 61.83 0.12 -8.25
C SER A 722 62.68 -0.23 -9.49
N ARG A 723 62.10 -0.40 -10.69
CA ARG A 723 62.89 -0.62 -11.92
C ARG A 723 63.23 0.70 -12.63
N SER A 724 64.41 1.23 -12.34
CA SER A 724 64.99 2.36 -13.08
C SER A 724 66.47 2.10 -13.36
N ALA A 725 66.89 2.30 -14.61
CA ALA A 725 68.30 2.25 -14.97
C ALA A 725 69.03 3.40 -14.26
N THR A 726 70.31 3.19 -13.91
CA THR A 726 71.10 4.24 -13.24
C THR A 726 71.11 5.50 -14.13
N THR A 727 70.65 6.62 -13.56
CA THR A 727 70.61 7.90 -14.26
C THR A 727 72.00 8.29 -14.73
N SER A 728 72.13 8.73 -15.98
CA SER A 728 73.45 8.89 -16.57
C SER A 728 73.52 10.07 -17.54
N TYR A 729 74.71 10.67 -17.61
CA TYR A 729 75.05 11.63 -18.65
C TYR A 729 75.43 10.89 -19.92
N ARG A 730 74.82 11.27 -21.04
CA ARG A 730 75.08 10.73 -22.37
C ARG A 730 75.39 11.88 -23.31
N LEU A 731 76.36 11.67 -24.22
CA LEU A 731 76.54 12.62 -25.32
C LEU A 731 75.24 12.66 -26.13
N PHE A 732 74.69 13.85 -26.29
CA PHE A 732 73.46 14.09 -27.03
C PHE A 732 73.51 15.51 -27.59
N GLU A 733 73.24 15.73 -28.87
CA GLU A 733 73.25 17.05 -29.49
C GLU A 733 71.91 17.35 -30.16
N PHE A 734 71.19 18.36 -29.65
CA PHE A 734 69.92 18.78 -30.24
C PHE A 734 70.05 19.17 -31.72
N PRO A 735 69.02 18.94 -32.55
CA PRO A 735 67.71 18.36 -32.20
C PRO A 735 67.72 16.85 -31.99
N LEU A 736 66.73 16.32 -31.27
CA LEU A 736 66.28 14.94 -31.49
C LEU A 736 65.74 14.85 -32.93
N LEU A 737 66.45 14.13 -33.80
CA LEU A 737 66.13 13.99 -35.21
C LEU A 737 65.20 12.80 -35.44
N TYR A 738 65.59 11.61 -35.00
CA TYR A 738 64.80 10.40 -35.25
C TYR A 738 64.66 9.56 -33.99
N LEU A 739 63.49 8.92 -33.90
CA LEU A 739 63.19 7.91 -32.91
C LEU A 739 63.14 6.55 -33.61
N TYR A 740 63.77 5.57 -32.98
CA TYR A 740 63.89 4.20 -33.46
C TYR A 740 63.19 3.23 -32.51
N ILE A 741 62.66 2.15 -33.07
CA ILE A 741 62.34 0.93 -32.34
C ILE A 741 63.40 -0.12 -32.68
N VAL A 742 63.99 -0.72 -31.65
CA VAL A 742 65.14 -1.61 -31.77
C VAL A 742 64.87 -2.95 -31.08
N ILE A 743 65.44 -4.02 -31.63
CA ILE A 743 65.46 -5.38 -31.06
C ILE A 743 66.79 -6.03 -31.38
N ASP A 744 67.46 -6.63 -30.40
CA ASP A 744 68.72 -7.35 -30.60
C ASP A 744 68.72 -8.73 -29.90
N SER A 745 67.62 -9.46 -30.02
CA SER A 745 67.43 -10.72 -29.30
C SER A 745 68.15 -11.95 -29.88
N GLU A 746 69.07 -11.77 -30.85
CA GLU A 746 69.77 -12.80 -31.63
C GLU A 746 68.91 -13.90 -32.31
N SER A 747 67.58 -13.82 -32.22
CA SER A 747 66.65 -14.87 -32.64
C SER A 747 65.37 -14.30 -33.22
N GLN A 748 65.00 -14.75 -34.42
CA GLN A 748 63.75 -14.32 -35.08
C GLN A 748 62.47 -14.62 -34.27
N SER A 749 62.54 -15.59 -33.38
CA SER A 749 61.42 -15.99 -32.51
C SER A 749 61.24 -15.10 -31.27
N ARG A 750 62.22 -14.25 -30.93
CA ARG A 750 62.25 -13.43 -29.71
C ARG A 750 62.01 -11.95 -30.02
N GLY A 751 60.80 -11.64 -30.48
CA GLY A 751 60.42 -10.28 -30.88
C GLY A 751 59.74 -9.47 -29.79
N ALA A 752 59.21 -8.30 -30.15
CA ALA A 752 58.50 -7.39 -29.24
C ALA A 752 57.14 -6.98 -29.81
N ILE A 753 56.20 -6.67 -28.92
CA ILE A 753 54.90 -6.09 -29.24
C ILE A 753 54.85 -4.71 -28.60
N PHE A 754 54.65 -3.67 -29.41
CA PHE A 754 54.45 -2.29 -28.96
C PHE A 754 52.97 -1.91 -29.06
N ASP A 755 52.45 -1.16 -28.09
CA ASP A 755 51.06 -0.66 -28.03
C ASP A 755 50.98 0.81 -28.41
N TRP A 756 51.77 1.67 -27.76
CA TRP A 756 51.86 3.08 -28.14
C TRP A 756 53.21 3.65 -27.78
N ILE A 757 53.56 4.76 -28.43
CA ILE A 757 54.74 5.56 -28.18
C ILE A 757 54.43 7.05 -28.37
N LEU A 758 54.95 7.87 -27.47
CA LEU A 758 54.72 9.31 -27.47
C LEU A 758 55.96 10.07 -27.04
N ILE A 759 56.11 11.29 -27.55
CA ILE A 759 57.12 12.25 -27.09
C ILE A 759 56.42 13.49 -26.55
N ARG A 760 56.75 13.90 -25.33
CA ARG A 760 56.22 15.11 -24.68
C ARG A 760 57.34 16.07 -24.31
N LYS A 761 57.01 17.34 -24.16
CA LYS A 761 57.91 18.30 -23.52
C LYS A 761 58.13 17.91 -22.06
N TYR A 762 59.37 18.00 -21.59
CA TYR A 762 59.69 17.65 -20.21
C TYR A 762 59.09 18.68 -19.24
N ILE A 763 58.36 18.15 -18.26
CA ILE A 763 57.98 18.82 -17.02
C ILE A 763 58.22 17.80 -15.90
N ASP A 764 58.62 18.30 -14.75
CA ASP A 764 58.82 17.49 -13.56
C ASP A 764 57.46 17.22 -12.92
N LEU A 765 56.99 15.99 -13.05
CA LEU A 765 55.65 15.61 -12.60
C LEU A 765 55.53 15.62 -11.07
N GLU A 766 56.63 15.64 -10.31
CA GLU A 766 56.59 15.75 -8.84
C GLU A 766 56.08 17.13 -8.37
N PHE A 767 56.29 18.18 -9.18
CA PHE A 767 55.80 19.53 -8.87
C PHE A 767 54.38 19.81 -9.38
N LEU A 768 53.77 18.88 -10.11
CA LEU A 768 52.41 19.02 -10.60
C LEU A 768 51.41 18.61 -9.52
N ALA A 769 50.67 19.59 -8.98
CA ALA A 769 49.56 19.32 -8.08
C ALA A 769 48.22 19.57 -8.79
N GLN A 770 47.28 18.64 -8.62
CA GLN A 770 45.94 18.71 -9.23
C GLN A 770 44.84 18.61 -8.16
N ASN A 771 43.84 19.49 -8.26
CA ASN A 771 42.62 19.43 -7.46
C ASN A 771 41.40 19.33 -8.38
N ILE A 772 40.53 18.34 -8.14
CA ILE A 772 39.38 18.04 -8.99
C ILE A 772 38.09 18.17 -8.19
N THR A 773 37.18 19.05 -8.61
CA THR A 773 35.89 19.28 -7.94
C THR A 773 34.72 19.24 -8.92
N GLN A 774 33.58 18.67 -8.49
CA GLN A 774 32.37 18.66 -9.30
C GLN A 774 31.61 19.99 -9.12
N ILE A 775 31.22 20.62 -10.22
CA ILE A 775 30.46 21.88 -10.21
C ILE A 775 28.95 21.59 -10.05
N LYS A 776 28.28 22.37 -9.18
CA LYS A 776 26.81 22.47 -9.08
C LYS A 776 26.33 23.79 -9.71
N ILE A 777 25.20 23.79 -10.42
CA ILE A 777 24.71 24.98 -11.15
C ILE A 777 23.30 25.35 -10.62
N PRO A 778 23.06 26.62 -10.22
CA PRO A 778 21.75 27.07 -9.79
C PRO A 778 20.80 27.27 -10.98
N ILE A 779 19.54 26.85 -10.84
CA ILE A 779 18.46 27.12 -11.78
C ILE A 779 17.25 27.72 -11.05
N SER A 780 16.42 28.49 -11.75
CA SER A 780 15.16 29.00 -11.22
C SER A 780 14.01 28.53 -12.10
N ILE A 781 12.97 27.96 -11.48
CA ILE A 781 11.77 27.47 -12.14
C ILE A 781 10.59 28.40 -11.84
N GLN A 782 9.87 28.85 -12.86
CA GLN A 782 8.73 29.75 -12.70
C GLN A 782 7.43 29.08 -13.11
N PHE A 783 6.42 29.23 -12.26
CA PHE A 783 5.04 28.77 -12.43
C PHE A 783 4.18 30.00 -12.60
N VAL A 784 4.01 30.45 -13.84
CA VAL A 784 3.42 31.75 -14.14
C VAL A 784 2.27 31.61 -15.12
N ASP A 785 1.27 32.47 -14.94
CA ASP A 785 0.16 32.56 -15.88
C ASP A 785 0.24 33.86 -16.71
N ASN A 786 -0.20 33.73 -17.97
CA ASN A 786 -0.47 34.68 -19.06
C ASN A 786 0.66 35.27 -19.96
N TRP A 787 1.45 34.42 -20.64
CA TRP A 787 2.25 34.87 -21.80
C TRP A 787 1.49 34.70 -23.14
N THR A 788 0.48 35.55 -23.36
CA THR A 788 -0.38 35.71 -24.56
C THR A 788 -1.57 34.73 -24.71
N THR A 789 -1.52 33.72 -25.58
CA THR A 789 -2.70 32.86 -25.94
C THR A 789 -2.79 31.54 -25.17
N GLU A 790 -1.70 31.06 -24.59
CA GLU A 790 -1.62 29.82 -23.80
C GLU A 790 -1.51 30.17 -22.30
N LYS A 791 -1.74 29.21 -21.41
CA LYS A 791 -1.81 29.43 -19.95
C LYS A 791 -0.98 28.39 -19.18
N LEU A 792 -0.80 28.59 -17.88
CA LEU A 792 -0.10 27.68 -16.96
C LEU A 792 1.30 27.29 -17.41
N PHE A 793 2.19 28.27 -17.56
CA PHE A 793 3.57 28.00 -17.96
C PHE A 793 4.42 27.50 -16.78
N ILE A 794 5.20 26.46 -17.04
CA ILE A 794 6.36 26.08 -16.23
C ILE A 794 7.59 26.43 -17.05
N LEU A 795 8.40 27.38 -16.55
CA LEU A 795 9.56 27.93 -17.24
C LEU A 795 10.84 27.59 -16.48
N GLU A 796 11.95 27.44 -17.19
CA GLU A 796 13.30 27.46 -16.64
C GLU A 796 13.97 28.79 -17.01
N ASN A 797 14.48 29.48 -15.98
CA ASN A 797 15.21 30.75 -16.07
C ASN A 797 14.54 31.83 -16.94
N TRP A 798 13.20 31.87 -16.97
CA TRP A 798 12.36 32.73 -17.82
C TRP A 798 12.49 32.53 -19.34
N THR A 799 13.41 31.68 -19.80
CA THR A 799 13.73 31.50 -21.22
C THR A 799 13.10 30.25 -21.80
N ASP A 800 13.21 29.13 -21.08
CA ASP A 800 12.87 27.82 -21.63
C ASP A 800 11.50 27.37 -21.14
N ILE A 801 10.60 27.06 -22.06
CA ILE A 801 9.26 26.56 -21.72
C ILE A 801 9.35 25.05 -21.48
N LEU A 802 9.21 24.63 -20.23
CA LEU A 802 9.21 23.22 -19.85
C LEU A 802 7.83 22.58 -20.01
N ALA A 803 6.76 23.32 -19.71
CA ALA A 803 5.38 22.89 -19.93
C ALA A 803 4.43 24.08 -20.02
N LYS A 804 3.28 23.86 -20.64
CA LYS A 804 2.19 24.84 -20.80
C LYS A 804 0.86 24.16 -21.08
N TYR A 805 -0.24 24.89 -20.89
CA TYR A 805 -1.60 24.47 -21.19
C TYR A 805 -2.20 25.31 -22.34
N SER A 806 -2.57 24.67 -23.44
CA SER A 806 -2.87 25.38 -24.70
C SER A 806 -4.33 25.84 -24.88
N LEU A 807 -5.24 25.55 -23.95
CA LEU A 807 -6.70 25.79 -24.11
C LEU A 807 -7.34 26.67 -23.03
N GLY A 808 -6.56 27.44 -22.26
CA GLY A 808 -7.10 28.22 -21.14
C GLY A 808 -7.98 29.39 -21.60
N THR A 809 -9.22 29.45 -21.11
CA THR A 809 -10.21 30.49 -21.48
C THR A 809 -10.56 31.45 -20.35
N TRP A 810 -9.93 31.31 -19.18
CA TRP A 810 -10.21 32.17 -18.03
C TRP A 810 -9.51 33.53 -18.12
N PHE A 811 -10.18 34.53 -17.53
CA PHE A 811 -9.73 35.91 -17.42
C PHE A 811 -8.85 36.06 -16.19
N ILE A 812 -7.59 36.50 -16.37
CA ILE A 812 -6.61 36.59 -15.28
C ILE A 812 -6.85 37.81 -14.37
N SER A 813 -7.63 38.79 -14.81
CA SER A 813 -8.14 39.90 -13.99
C SER A 813 -9.20 39.46 -12.99
N ASN A 814 -9.81 38.28 -13.19
CA ASN A 814 -10.64 37.66 -12.17
C ASN A 814 -9.76 36.93 -11.14
N PRO A 815 -10.21 36.83 -9.87
CA PRO A 815 -9.52 36.00 -8.88
C PRO A 815 -9.58 34.51 -9.24
N ASN A 816 -8.47 33.95 -9.72
CA ASN A 816 -8.33 32.54 -10.08
C ASN A 816 -7.56 31.77 -9.00
N ARG A 817 -7.81 30.47 -8.87
CA ARG A 817 -7.14 29.61 -7.89
C ARG A 817 -6.09 28.74 -8.58
N TYR A 818 -4.92 28.72 -7.99
CA TYR A 818 -3.77 28.01 -8.50
C TYR A 818 -3.12 27.15 -7.43
N GLU A 819 -2.47 26.08 -7.86
CA GLU A 819 -1.70 25.19 -7.01
C GLU A 819 -0.43 24.74 -7.72
N VAL A 820 0.69 24.85 -7.03
CA VAL A 820 1.97 24.30 -7.46
C VAL A 820 2.32 23.14 -6.54
N ILE A 821 2.60 21.98 -7.12
CA ILE A 821 2.99 20.77 -6.39
C ILE A 821 4.40 20.38 -6.81
N PHE A 822 5.27 20.21 -5.81
CA PHE A 822 6.62 19.70 -5.95
C PHE A 822 6.68 18.30 -5.35
N ASN A 823 7.01 17.31 -6.18
CA ASN A 823 7.21 15.93 -5.75
C ASN A 823 8.58 15.42 -6.24
N SER A 824 9.48 15.11 -5.31
CA SER A 824 10.76 14.49 -5.64
C SER A 824 10.70 12.97 -5.51
N THR A 825 11.19 12.27 -6.53
CA THR A 825 11.42 10.83 -6.47
C THR A 825 12.89 10.60 -6.18
N LEU A 826 13.21 9.95 -5.05
CA LEU A 826 14.58 9.67 -4.60
C LEU A 826 15.42 9.09 -5.75
N GLY A 827 16.41 9.86 -6.21
CA GLY A 827 17.41 9.44 -7.20
C GLY A 827 16.98 9.53 -8.67
N LEU A 828 15.76 9.99 -8.99
CA LEU A 828 15.27 10.01 -10.38
C LEU A 828 15.03 11.43 -10.92
N GLY A 829 14.57 12.37 -10.09
CA GLY A 829 14.31 13.76 -10.50
C GLY A 829 13.12 14.40 -9.77
N LEU A 830 12.61 15.48 -10.34
CA LEU A 830 11.54 16.33 -9.82
C LEU A 830 10.32 16.32 -10.73
N ASN A 831 9.18 15.91 -10.19
CA ASN A 831 7.89 16.08 -10.84
C ASN A 831 7.26 17.40 -10.37
N LEU A 832 7.00 18.29 -11.33
CA LEU A 832 6.46 19.61 -11.11
C LEU A 832 5.07 19.68 -11.74
N THR A 833 4.07 20.06 -10.95
CA THR A 833 2.69 20.21 -11.42
C THR A 833 2.19 21.62 -11.13
N TYR A 834 1.65 22.28 -12.14
CA TYR A 834 0.96 23.56 -12.01
C TYR A 834 -0.51 23.39 -12.35
N ILE A 835 -1.40 23.68 -11.41
CA ILE A 835 -2.84 23.45 -11.52
C ILE A 835 -3.55 24.80 -11.46
N HIS A 836 -4.50 25.00 -12.35
CA HIS A 836 -5.60 25.94 -12.21
C HIS A 836 -6.86 25.15 -11.83
N ASP A 837 -7.56 25.60 -10.80
CA ASP A 837 -8.73 24.90 -10.26
C ASP A 837 -9.98 25.81 -10.33
N PRO A 838 -10.59 25.94 -11.53
CA PRO A 838 -11.79 26.72 -11.72
C PRO A 838 -13.02 26.00 -11.14
N GLU A 839 -14.18 26.62 -11.30
CA GLU A 839 -15.43 26.13 -10.74
C GLU A 839 -15.89 24.79 -11.33
N THR A 840 -15.49 24.41 -12.56
CA THR A 840 -16.02 23.20 -13.22
C THR A 840 -15.02 22.04 -13.37
N SER A 841 -13.78 22.30 -13.81
CA SER A 841 -12.79 21.26 -14.08
C SER A 841 -11.37 21.80 -13.99
N SER A 842 -10.51 21.19 -13.16
CA SER A 842 -9.12 21.64 -13.01
C SER A 842 -8.29 21.38 -14.28
N GLU A 843 -7.50 22.36 -14.68
CA GLU A 843 -6.51 22.24 -15.75
C GLU A 843 -5.09 22.21 -15.17
N SER A 844 -4.18 21.45 -15.77
CA SER A 844 -2.80 21.40 -15.27
C SER A 844 -1.76 21.28 -16.37
N SER A 845 -0.60 21.88 -16.13
CA SER A 845 0.65 21.58 -16.83
C SER A 845 1.59 20.81 -15.91
N GLN A 846 2.35 19.88 -16.49
CA GLN A 846 3.25 19.01 -15.74
C GLN A 846 4.57 18.87 -16.49
N THR A 847 5.67 18.82 -15.77
CA THR A 847 6.99 18.54 -16.32
C THR A 847 7.84 17.76 -15.34
N PHE A 848 8.88 17.12 -15.86
CA PHE A 848 9.85 16.37 -15.08
C PHE A 848 11.25 16.91 -15.33
N ILE A 849 11.96 17.24 -14.24
CA ILE A 849 13.35 17.70 -14.30
C ILE A 849 14.23 16.63 -13.67
N SER A 850 15.14 16.05 -14.45
CA SER A 850 16.14 15.10 -13.95
C SER A 850 17.20 15.81 -13.11
N GLY A 851 17.57 15.22 -11.97
CA GLY A 851 18.68 15.72 -11.13
C GLY A 851 18.42 15.55 -9.63
N SER A 852 19.50 15.54 -8.84
CA SER A 852 19.41 15.54 -7.38
C SER A 852 19.32 16.97 -6.84
N LEU A 853 18.30 17.19 -6.01
CA LEU A 853 18.07 18.44 -5.30
C LEU A 853 19.03 18.62 -4.14
N SER A 854 19.55 19.85 -3.98
CA SER A 854 20.25 20.28 -2.77
C SER A 854 19.43 21.35 -2.05
N PRO A 855 18.74 21.02 -0.94
CA PRO A 855 18.06 22.01 -0.10
C PRO A 855 19.04 23.03 0.53
N PRO A 856 18.55 24.18 1.04
CA PRO A 856 17.15 24.62 1.07
C PRO A 856 16.66 25.12 -0.30
N ILE A 857 15.37 24.92 -0.55
CA ILE A 857 14.64 25.44 -1.71
C ILE A 857 13.99 26.76 -1.31
N SER A 858 14.20 27.82 -2.09
CA SER A 858 13.64 29.15 -1.82
C SER A 858 12.47 29.44 -2.77
N ILE A 859 11.34 29.85 -2.20
CA ILE A 859 10.08 30.10 -2.91
C ILE A 859 9.71 31.58 -2.81
N TYR A 860 9.26 32.13 -3.93
CA TYR A 860 8.91 33.53 -4.05
C TYR A 860 7.60 33.71 -4.83
N LEU A 861 6.88 34.78 -4.51
CA LEU A 861 5.86 35.33 -5.41
C LEU A 861 6.55 36.18 -6.47
N VAL A 862 6.11 36.08 -7.72
CA VAL A 862 6.74 36.82 -8.81
C VAL A 862 5.70 37.39 -9.76
N VAL A 863 6.00 38.57 -10.29
CA VAL A 863 5.27 39.17 -11.42
C VAL A 863 6.28 39.79 -12.37
N ASN A 864 6.35 39.30 -13.60
CA ASN A 864 7.28 39.80 -14.60
C ASN A 864 6.54 40.28 -15.85
N ASN A 865 6.48 41.58 -16.11
CA ASN A 865 5.87 42.10 -17.33
C ASN A 865 6.40 43.49 -17.69
N THR A 866 6.09 43.94 -18.91
CA THR A 866 6.61 45.18 -19.50
C THR A 866 5.65 46.37 -19.39
N VAL A 867 4.43 46.15 -18.88
CA VAL A 867 3.30 47.10 -18.95
C VAL A 867 2.74 47.51 -17.59
N ASN A 868 3.53 47.34 -16.52
CA ASN A 868 3.18 47.69 -15.14
C ASN A 868 1.87 47.06 -14.63
N ASN A 869 1.61 45.81 -15.04
CA ASN A 869 0.46 45.03 -14.57
C ASN A 869 0.80 44.36 -13.24
N ALA A 870 0.10 44.70 -12.15
CA ALA A 870 0.37 44.14 -10.82
C ALA A 870 -0.40 42.84 -10.59
N GLY A 871 0.16 41.95 -9.76
CA GLY A 871 -0.53 40.75 -9.28
C GLY A 871 -1.05 40.95 -7.86
N TYR A 872 -2.32 40.63 -7.64
CA TYR A 872 -3.00 40.66 -6.35
C TYR A 872 -3.27 39.25 -5.86
N PHE A 873 -2.57 38.86 -4.79
CA PHE A 873 -2.72 37.58 -4.12
C PHE A 873 -3.64 37.74 -2.92
N SER A 874 -4.90 37.33 -3.05
CA SER A 874 -5.88 37.43 -1.96
C SER A 874 -5.48 36.57 -0.76
N TRP A 875 -4.96 35.37 -1.05
CA TRP A 875 -4.39 34.46 -0.08
C TRP A 875 -3.38 33.54 -0.77
N VAL A 876 -2.38 33.12 -0.02
CA VAL A 876 -1.36 32.13 -0.39
C VAL A 876 -1.16 31.25 0.83
N VAL A 877 -1.21 29.93 0.67
CA VAL A 877 -0.99 28.93 1.72
C VAL A 877 0.00 27.89 1.21
N TRP A 878 0.76 27.29 2.12
CA TRP A 878 1.74 26.25 1.77
C TRP A 878 1.87 25.18 2.86
N GLY A 879 2.45 24.04 2.49
CA GLY A 879 2.73 22.94 3.40
C GLY A 879 3.44 21.78 2.70
N ASP A 880 3.83 20.77 3.45
CA ASP A 880 4.55 19.61 2.90
C ASP A 880 3.64 18.70 2.05
N SER A 881 2.43 18.44 2.55
CA SER A 881 1.40 17.70 1.83
C SER A 881 0.03 17.90 2.48
N TYR A 882 -1.02 17.55 1.76
CA TYR A 882 -2.38 17.51 2.30
C TYR A 882 -3.17 16.37 1.66
N VAL A 883 -4.31 16.02 2.27
CA VAL A 883 -5.21 14.99 1.78
C VAL A 883 -6.53 15.62 1.34
N LYS A 884 -7.00 15.29 0.13
CA LYS A 884 -8.38 15.60 -0.30
C LYS A 884 -9.32 14.51 0.20
N TYR A 885 -10.45 14.89 0.80
CA TYR A 885 -11.39 13.94 1.38
C TYR A 885 -12.84 14.42 1.26
N SER A 886 -13.73 13.53 0.82
CA SER A 886 -15.17 13.79 0.75
C SER A 886 -15.89 12.95 1.80
N PRO A 887 -16.18 13.53 2.98
CA PRO A 887 -16.84 12.79 4.05
C PRO A 887 -18.32 12.53 3.74
N ILE A 888 -18.85 11.45 4.32
CA ILE A 888 -20.29 11.16 4.31
C ILE A 888 -20.93 11.86 5.52
N LEU A 889 -22.02 12.59 5.27
CA LEU A 889 -22.77 13.27 6.32
C LEU A 889 -23.83 12.33 6.93
N SER A 890 -24.06 12.47 8.24
CA SER A 890 -25.19 11.84 8.92
C SER A 890 -26.52 12.49 8.52
N GLY A 891 -27.62 11.94 9.04
CA GLY A 891 -28.91 12.62 9.02
C GLY A 891 -28.87 13.95 9.79
N GLU A 892 -29.79 14.87 9.44
CA GLU A 892 -29.98 16.13 10.17
C GLU A 892 -30.44 15.85 11.60
N GLU A 893 -29.75 16.47 12.56
CA GLU A 893 -30.20 16.56 13.94
C GLU A 893 -30.71 17.98 14.20
N VAL A 894 -31.84 18.06 14.91
CA VAL A 894 -32.47 19.33 15.31
C VAL A 894 -32.10 19.62 16.77
N ARG A 895 -31.86 20.90 17.07
CA ARG A 895 -31.56 21.38 18.42
C ARG A 895 -32.63 20.88 19.42
N PRO A 896 -32.24 20.18 20.50
CA PRO A 896 -33.20 19.68 21.48
C PRO A 896 -33.78 20.79 22.38
N PRO A 897 -34.91 20.53 23.07
CA PRO A 897 -35.49 21.47 24.04
C PRO A 897 -34.59 21.70 25.25
N GLU A 898 -34.64 22.90 25.85
CA GLU A 898 -33.99 23.17 27.14
C GLU A 898 -34.58 22.25 28.24
N ASN A 899 -33.73 21.60 29.03
CA ASN A 899 -34.07 20.64 30.09
C ASN A 899 -34.65 19.28 29.62
N LEU A 900 -34.13 18.73 28.53
CA LEU A 900 -34.47 17.37 28.10
C LEU A 900 -34.19 16.34 29.21
N ALA A 901 -35.17 15.49 29.49
CA ALA A 901 -35.02 14.37 30.41
C ALA A 901 -35.65 13.11 29.83
N ARG A 902 -35.09 11.96 30.18
CA ARG A 902 -35.55 10.66 29.71
C ARG A 902 -35.84 9.74 30.90
N ALA A 903 -36.91 8.97 30.80
CA ALA A 903 -37.20 7.89 31.71
C ALA A 903 -37.02 6.55 30.98
N TYR A 904 -36.08 5.74 31.45
CA TYR A 904 -35.83 4.39 30.95
C TYR A 904 -36.49 3.34 31.83
N ASP A 905 -37.16 2.37 31.20
CA ASP A 905 -37.57 1.10 31.81
C ASP A 905 -36.60 0.01 31.33
N ILE A 906 -35.70 -0.40 32.22
CA ILE A 906 -34.68 -1.42 31.95
C ILE A 906 -35.13 -2.83 32.36
N GLU A 907 -36.34 -2.96 32.91
CA GLU A 907 -36.93 -4.23 33.33
C GLU A 907 -36.93 -5.30 32.21
N PRO A 908 -37.20 -4.99 30.93
CA PRO A 908 -37.19 -6.01 29.89
C PRO A 908 -35.81 -6.64 29.67
N PHE A 909 -34.72 -5.94 30.00
CA PHE A 909 -33.37 -6.47 29.96
C PHE A 909 -33.06 -7.31 31.20
N LEU A 910 -33.45 -6.84 32.39
CA LEU A 910 -33.27 -7.57 33.65
C LEU A 910 -33.94 -8.95 33.61
N LEU A 911 -35.16 -9.03 33.06
CA LEU A 911 -35.87 -10.30 32.85
C LEU A 911 -35.14 -11.28 31.90
N CYS A 912 -34.15 -10.81 31.13
CA CYS A 912 -33.35 -11.66 30.24
C CYS A 912 -31.98 -12.03 30.82
N ILE A 913 -31.59 -11.51 31.99
CA ILE A 913 -30.27 -11.80 32.60
C ILE A 913 -30.35 -12.29 34.05
N ASN A 914 -31.52 -12.21 34.70
CA ASN A 914 -31.72 -12.59 36.09
C ASN A 914 -32.86 -13.62 36.20
N GLU A 915 -32.55 -14.83 36.68
CA GLU A 915 -33.58 -15.88 36.87
C GLU A 915 -34.50 -15.63 38.10
N GLN A 916 -34.06 -14.80 39.05
CA GLN A 916 -34.82 -14.48 40.26
C GLN A 916 -35.70 -13.22 40.08
N GLU A 917 -35.55 -12.49 38.97
CA GLU A 917 -36.34 -11.27 38.76
C GLU A 917 -37.81 -11.58 38.53
N ARG A 918 -38.70 -10.82 39.17
CA ARG A 918 -40.14 -10.94 39.00
C ARG A 918 -40.82 -9.58 38.95
N VAL A 919 -41.58 -9.34 37.89
CA VAL A 919 -42.45 -8.15 37.77
C VAL A 919 -43.84 -8.57 37.33
N GLY A 920 -44.81 -8.35 38.22
CA GLY A 920 -46.16 -8.89 38.10
C GLY A 920 -46.14 -10.42 38.05
N ASN A 921 -46.69 -11.00 36.98
CA ASN A 921 -46.72 -12.47 36.75
C ASN A 921 -45.57 -12.96 35.85
N LYS A 922 -44.60 -12.12 35.51
CA LYS A 922 -43.47 -12.49 34.64
C LYS A 922 -42.26 -12.84 35.49
N GLU A 923 -41.66 -14.00 35.20
CA GLU A 923 -40.41 -14.45 35.78
C GLU A 923 -39.27 -14.22 34.78
N GLY A 924 -38.11 -13.82 35.29
CA GLY A 924 -36.91 -13.66 34.49
C GLY A 924 -36.27 -15.00 34.13
N GLU A 925 -35.60 -15.04 32.99
CA GLU A 925 -34.88 -16.21 32.49
C GLU A 925 -33.60 -15.75 31.79
N ILE A 926 -32.47 -16.39 32.07
CA ILE A 926 -31.19 -15.96 31.50
C ILE A 926 -31.12 -16.34 30.02
N GLY A 927 -31.43 -15.39 29.15
CA GLY A 927 -31.50 -15.56 27.70
C GLY A 927 -30.25 -15.12 26.94
N TYR A 928 -30.28 -15.37 25.64
CA TYR A 928 -29.27 -14.98 24.67
C TYR A 928 -29.81 -13.90 23.73
N PHE A 929 -28.89 -13.04 23.29
CA PHE A 929 -29.07 -12.00 22.29
C PHE A 929 -28.25 -12.32 21.05
N GLY A 930 -28.81 -12.03 19.88
CA GLY A 930 -28.12 -12.09 18.60
C GLY A 930 -27.51 -10.73 18.26
N VAL A 931 -26.18 -10.68 18.18
CA VAL A 931 -25.39 -9.46 17.87
C VAL A 931 -24.31 -9.78 16.85
N SER A 932 -23.91 -8.78 16.04
CA SER A 932 -23.05 -9.03 14.88
C SER A 932 -21.62 -9.40 15.25
N TRP A 933 -21.11 -8.87 16.36
CA TRP A 933 -19.72 -9.05 16.80
C TRP A 933 -19.52 -10.23 17.76
N GLY A 934 -20.59 -10.88 18.25
CA GLY A 934 -20.48 -11.94 19.26
C GLY A 934 -19.99 -13.28 18.69
N MET A 935 -19.53 -14.19 19.56
CA MET A 935 -19.19 -15.57 19.18
C MET A 935 -20.43 -16.31 18.66
N SER A 936 -20.40 -16.76 17.40
CA SER A 936 -21.42 -17.62 16.84
C SER A 936 -21.41 -19.00 17.50
N PHE A 937 -22.48 -19.77 17.29
CA PHE A 937 -22.54 -21.14 17.82
C PHE A 937 -21.39 -22.03 17.31
N PHE A 938 -20.91 -21.85 16.08
CA PHE A 938 -19.78 -22.63 15.57
C PHE A 938 -18.49 -22.26 16.28
N GLU A 939 -18.26 -20.97 16.52
CA GLU A 939 -17.10 -20.49 17.27
C GLU A 939 -17.13 -20.96 18.73
N ARG A 940 -18.32 -21.08 19.33
CA ARG A 940 -18.49 -21.68 20.67
C ARG A 940 -18.14 -23.17 20.69
N LEU A 941 -18.35 -23.90 19.59
CA LEU A 941 -17.91 -25.28 19.44
C LEU A 941 -16.39 -25.40 19.15
N GLU A 942 -15.77 -24.34 18.65
CA GLU A 942 -14.32 -24.24 18.39
C GLU A 942 -13.54 -23.63 19.56
N GLY A 943 -14.24 -23.03 20.53
CA GLY A 943 -13.61 -22.24 21.59
C GLY A 943 -12.79 -21.06 21.04
N SER A 944 -13.09 -20.60 19.83
CA SER A 944 -12.24 -19.69 19.06
C SER A 944 -13.05 -18.77 18.14
N THR A 945 -12.65 -17.49 18.04
CA THR A 945 -13.23 -16.52 17.09
C THR A 945 -12.45 -16.42 15.77
N GLU A 946 -11.49 -17.31 15.52
CA GLU A 946 -10.60 -17.22 14.33
C GLU A 946 -11.37 -17.28 13.01
N ASN A 947 -12.46 -18.04 12.98
CA ASN A 947 -13.30 -18.24 11.78
C ASN A 947 -14.48 -17.27 11.66
N HIS A 948 -14.56 -16.22 12.48
CA HIS A 948 -15.74 -15.33 12.55
C HIS A 948 -16.18 -14.81 11.17
N GLU A 949 -15.26 -14.17 10.45
CA GLU A 949 -15.53 -13.56 9.13
C GLU A 949 -15.94 -14.60 8.08
N LYS A 950 -15.34 -15.80 8.14
CA LYS A 950 -15.68 -16.92 7.26
C LYS A 950 -17.12 -17.39 7.51
N TYR A 951 -17.52 -17.52 8.77
CA TYR A 951 -18.88 -17.92 9.12
C TYR A 951 -19.91 -16.83 8.83
N LEU A 952 -19.54 -15.56 9.03
CA LEU A 952 -20.38 -14.42 8.67
C LEU A 952 -20.63 -14.37 7.15
N ALA A 953 -19.60 -14.57 6.33
CA ALA A 953 -19.72 -14.61 4.88
C ALA A 953 -20.65 -15.74 4.42
N LEU A 954 -20.46 -16.95 4.96
CA LEU A 954 -21.33 -18.11 4.67
C LEU A 954 -22.78 -17.85 5.09
N ALA A 955 -23.01 -17.25 6.25
CA ALA A 955 -24.36 -16.95 6.73
C ALA A 955 -25.07 -15.92 5.83
N LYS A 956 -24.36 -14.88 5.37
CA LYS A 956 -24.91 -13.90 4.43
C LYS A 956 -25.34 -14.55 3.11
N GLU A 957 -24.48 -15.40 2.54
CA GLU A 957 -24.79 -16.17 1.33
C GLU A 957 -26.05 -17.02 1.52
N MET A 958 -26.16 -17.74 2.65
CA MET A 958 -27.32 -18.58 2.93
C MET A 958 -28.61 -17.78 3.19
N GLN A 959 -28.51 -16.63 3.87
CA GLN A 959 -29.65 -15.74 4.08
C GLN A 959 -30.16 -15.13 2.77
N GLU A 960 -29.28 -14.85 1.81
CA GLU A 960 -29.66 -14.42 0.46
C GLU A 960 -30.33 -15.54 -0.34
N GLU A 961 -29.73 -16.74 -0.37
CA GLU A 961 -30.31 -17.90 -1.05
C GLU A 961 -31.72 -18.24 -0.52
N LEU A 962 -31.96 -18.07 0.79
CA LEU A 962 -33.25 -18.33 1.43
C LEU A 962 -34.22 -17.13 1.44
N GLY A 963 -33.83 -15.98 0.90
CA GLY A 963 -34.66 -14.77 0.85
C GLY A 963 -34.95 -14.14 2.22
N LEU A 964 -34.06 -14.37 3.20
CA LEU A 964 -34.15 -13.79 4.55
C LEU A 964 -33.52 -12.38 4.62
N ALA A 965 -32.54 -12.09 3.76
CA ALA A 965 -31.95 -10.78 3.63
C ALA A 965 -32.96 -9.77 3.04
N LYS A 966 -33.13 -8.61 3.68
CA LYS A 966 -34.03 -7.54 3.20
C LYS A 966 -33.30 -6.20 3.23
N ASN A 967 -33.29 -5.49 2.10
CA ASN A 967 -32.72 -4.14 1.97
C ASN A 967 -31.28 -4.00 2.51
N GLY A 968 -30.45 -5.04 2.35
CA GLY A 968 -29.06 -5.05 2.86
C GLY A 968 -28.89 -5.35 4.35
N PHE A 969 -29.98 -5.69 5.07
CA PHE A 969 -29.92 -6.14 6.46
C PHE A 969 -29.88 -7.66 6.54
N TYR A 970 -28.96 -8.17 7.36
CA TYR A 970 -28.74 -9.59 7.63
C TYR A 970 -28.94 -9.86 9.12
N TYR A 971 -29.50 -11.01 9.46
CA TYR A 971 -29.55 -11.45 10.86
C TYR A 971 -28.14 -11.72 11.37
N PRO A 972 -27.80 -11.29 12.59
CA PRO A 972 -26.51 -11.60 13.21
C PRO A 972 -26.32 -13.10 13.40
N ILE A 973 -25.06 -13.54 13.46
CA ILE A 973 -24.70 -14.93 13.79
C ILE A 973 -24.14 -15.09 15.20
N GLY A 974 -23.72 -14.00 15.83
CA GLY A 974 -23.14 -14.03 17.17
C GLY A 974 -24.20 -14.31 18.22
N LEU A 975 -23.89 -15.18 19.17
CA LEU A 975 -24.65 -15.39 20.39
C LEU A 975 -23.96 -14.65 21.51
N VAL A 976 -24.71 -13.86 22.27
CA VAL A 976 -24.21 -13.20 23.49
C VAL A 976 -25.19 -13.45 24.62
N SER A 977 -24.64 -13.84 25.76
CA SER A 977 -25.36 -13.89 27.01
C SER A 977 -24.52 -13.25 28.10
N PHE A 978 -25.14 -12.96 29.25
CA PHE A 978 -24.45 -12.30 30.35
C PHE A 978 -24.25 -13.25 31.53
N MET A 979 -23.07 -13.16 32.13
CA MET A 979 -22.69 -13.81 33.38
C MET A 979 -22.58 -12.74 34.46
N VAL A 980 -23.49 -12.79 35.42
CA VAL A 980 -23.64 -11.74 36.44
C VAL A 980 -23.38 -12.35 37.81
N PRO A 981 -22.13 -12.33 38.31
CA PRO A 981 -21.85 -12.79 39.65
C PRO A 981 -22.35 -11.78 40.69
N THR A 982 -22.66 -12.29 41.87
CA THR A 982 -23.11 -11.50 43.03
C THR A 982 -22.29 -11.90 44.24
N ASP A 983 -21.98 -10.96 45.14
CA ASP A 983 -21.34 -11.27 46.42
C ASP A 983 -22.35 -11.62 47.53
N SER A 984 -23.64 -11.54 47.22
CA SER A 984 -24.77 -11.79 48.13
C SER A 984 -25.26 -13.24 48.10
N LEU A 985 -25.66 -13.73 49.27
CA LEU A 985 -26.37 -15.01 49.45
C LEU A 985 -27.89 -14.86 49.39
N THR A 986 -28.41 -13.64 49.44
CA THR A 986 -29.85 -13.36 49.49
C THR A 986 -30.42 -12.96 48.13
N TYR A 987 -29.60 -12.38 47.26
CA TYR A 987 -30.01 -11.94 45.94
C TYR A 987 -28.92 -12.29 44.92
N TYR A 988 -29.25 -13.17 43.97
CA TYR A 988 -28.34 -13.65 42.93
C TYR A 988 -29.04 -13.67 41.57
N PHE A 989 -28.28 -13.41 40.50
CA PHE A 989 -28.78 -13.45 39.12
C PHE A 989 -28.83 -14.87 38.55
N ASP A 990 -27.88 -15.70 38.97
CA ASP A 990 -27.73 -17.09 38.59
C ASP A 990 -27.20 -17.89 39.80
N GLU A 991 -28.00 -18.82 40.31
CA GLU A 991 -27.67 -19.63 41.47
C GLU A 991 -26.43 -20.50 41.24
N LYS A 992 -26.30 -21.06 40.04
CA LYS A 992 -25.21 -21.97 39.68
C LYS A 992 -23.90 -21.21 39.54
N LEU A 993 -23.92 -20.02 38.93
CA LEU A 993 -22.76 -19.15 38.85
C LEU A 993 -22.31 -18.69 40.24
N ASN A 994 -23.24 -18.28 41.11
CA ASN A 994 -22.90 -17.89 42.47
C ASN A 994 -22.27 -19.07 43.24
N ARG A 995 -22.81 -20.29 43.10
CA ARG A 995 -22.19 -21.50 43.67
C ARG A 995 -20.80 -21.77 43.13
N LEU A 996 -20.56 -21.55 41.83
CA LEU A 996 -19.23 -21.68 41.21
C LEU A 996 -18.22 -20.76 41.90
N PHE A 997 -18.57 -19.50 42.14
CA PHE A 997 -17.71 -18.53 42.83
C PHE A 997 -17.45 -18.92 44.29
N LEU A 998 -18.50 -19.27 45.03
CA LEU A 998 -18.42 -19.55 46.47
C LEU A 998 -17.72 -20.87 46.79
N THR A 999 -17.89 -21.90 45.96
CA THR A 999 -17.44 -23.27 46.29
C THR A 999 -16.26 -23.75 45.48
N VAL A 1000 -16.15 -23.36 44.20
CA VAL A 1000 -15.15 -23.87 43.27
C VAL A 1000 -14.01 -22.88 43.10
N LEU A 1001 -14.30 -21.64 42.70
CA LEU A 1001 -13.29 -20.61 42.48
C LEU A 1001 -12.73 -20.06 43.81
N GLN A 1002 -13.54 -20.08 44.87
CA GLN A 1002 -13.19 -19.61 46.22
C GLN A 1002 -12.59 -18.19 46.23
N LYS A 1003 -13.09 -17.33 45.34
CA LYS A 1003 -12.73 -15.92 45.26
C LYS A 1003 -13.96 -15.05 45.08
N SER A 1004 -13.87 -13.80 45.54
CA SER A 1004 -14.91 -12.80 45.31
C SER A 1004 -14.95 -12.38 43.84
N PRO A 1005 -16.11 -11.98 43.31
CA PRO A 1005 -16.20 -11.34 42.01
C PRO A 1005 -15.37 -10.05 41.95
N GLU A 1006 -14.73 -9.81 40.80
CA GLU A 1006 -13.88 -8.65 40.55
C GLU A 1006 -14.66 -7.56 39.80
N GLU A 1007 -14.39 -6.29 40.11
CA GLU A 1007 -14.95 -5.15 39.37
C GLU A 1007 -14.32 -5.01 37.98
N TYR A 1008 -15.04 -4.36 37.06
CA TYR A 1008 -14.59 -4.06 35.70
C TYR A 1008 -14.34 -5.28 34.80
N VAL A 1009 -14.74 -6.48 35.22
CA VAL A 1009 -14.72 -7.68 34.36
C VAL A 1009 -15.95 -7.68 33.46
N ASN A 1010 -15.74 -7.79 32.14
CA ASN A 1010 -16.82 -7.80 31.17
C ASN A 1010 -17.78 -8.98 31.41
N SER A 1011 -19.05 -8.68 31.65
CA SER A 1011 -20.11 -9.65 31.92
C SER A 1011 -20.58 -10.42 30.67
N VAL A 1012 -20.11 -10.08 29.47
CA VAL A 1012 -20.33 -10.89 28.27
C VAL A 1012 -19.73 -12.27 28.48
N ASP A 1013 -20.53 -13.33 28.27
CA ASP A 1013 -20.22 -14.70 28.67
C ASP A 1013 -18.83 -15.22 28.30
N PHE A 1014 -18.42 -15.11 27.03
CA PHE A 1014 -17.11 -15.59 26.60
C PHE A 1014 -15.94 -14.75 27.13
N CYS A 1015 -16.12 -13.43 27.29
CA CYS A 1015 -15.12 -12.55 27.90
C CYS A 1015 -14.96 -12.86 29.39
N PHE A 1016 -16.10 -13.06 30.07
CA PHE A 1016 -16.14 -13.46 31.47
C PHE A 1016 -15.43 -14.80 31.69
N LEU A 1017 -15.73 -15.80 30.86
CA LEU A 1017 -15.10 -17.12 30.94
C LEU A 1017 -13.59 -17.06 30.67
N ASP A 1018 -13.15 -16.31 29.66
CA ASP A 1018 -11.72 -16.16 29.37
C ASP A 1018 -10.96 -15.49 30.52
N HIS A 1019 -11.56 -14.50 31.18
CA HIS A 1019 -10.96 -13.86 32.35
C HIS A 1019 -10.83 -14.81 33.55
N TYR A 1020 -11.89 -15.54 33.91
CA TYR A 1020 -11.90 -16.40 35.09
C TYR A 1020 -11.27 -17.80 34.85
N PHE A 1021 -11.14 -18.22 33.59
CA PHE A 1021 -10.56 -19.50 33.18
C PHE A 1021 -9.58 -19.29 32.00
N PRO A 1022 -8.48 -18.56 32.21
CA PRO A 1022 -7.59 -18.13 31.13
C PRO A 1022 -6.93 -19.31 30.42
N GLY A 1023 -6.76 -19.18 29.10
CA GLY A 1023 -6.10 -20.18 28.25
C GLY A 1023 -7.01 -21.33 27.78
N LYS A 1024 -8.31 -21.25 28.06
CA LYS A 1024 -9.32 -22.21 27.57
C LYS A 1024 -10.01 -21.78 26.28
N LEU A 1025 -10.06 -20.47 26.02
CA LEU A 1025 -10.65 -19.89 24.80
C LEU A 1025 -9.57 -19.15 24.03
N TYR A 1026 -9.78 -19.01 22.71
CA TYR A 1026 -8.94 -18.19 21.83
C TYR A 1026 -9.77 -17.06 21.24
N ILE A 1027 -9.73 -15.90 21.88
CA ILE A 1027 -10.62 -14.78 21.56
C ILE A 1027 -9.80 -13.65 20.92
N ASN A 1028 -10.01 -13.45 19.62
CA ASN A 1028 -9.44 -12.33 18.85
C ASN A 1028 -10.49 -11.21 18.64
N ASN A 1029 -11.35 -11.02 19.64
CA ASN A 1029 -12.40 -10.02 19.61
C ASN A 1029 -12.00 -8.81 20.47
N PRO A 1030 -12.00 -7.58 19.94
CA PRO A 1030 -11.59 -6.41 20.69
C PRO A 1030 -12.50 -6.13 21.91
N VAL A 1031 -13.76 -6.59 21.91
CA VAL A 1031 -14.75 -6.31 22.95
C VAL A 1031 -14.31 -6.76 24.35
N CYS A 1032 -13.60 -7.89 24.47
CA CYS A 1032 -13.14 -8.37 25.78
C CYS A 1032 -12.03 -7.52 26.40
N ASN A 1033 -11.34 -6.71 25.59
CA ASN A 1033 -10.23 -5.86 26.02
C ASN A 1033 -10.64 -4.40 26.22
N GLN A 1034 -11.91 -4.06 25.99
CA GLN A 1034 -12.41 -2.71 26.18
C GLN A 1034 -12.64 -2.40 27.65
N GLN A 1035 -12.55 -1.11 27.99
CA GLN A 1035 -12.95 -0.63 29.30
C GLN A 1035 -14.46 -0.86 29.51
N THR A 1036 -14.81 -1.39 30.66
CA THR A 1036 -16.20 -1.70 31.03
C THR A 1036 -16.69 -0.75 32.11
N TYR A 1037 -18.01 -0.57 32.15
CA TYR A 1037 -18.67 0.36 33.05
C TYR A 1037 -19.83 -0.36 33.74
N ARG A 1038 -20.17 0.10 34.95
CA ARG A 1038 -21.41 -0.31 35.62
C ARG A 1038 -22.62 0.16 34.81
N VAL A 1039 -23.74 -0.53 34.96
CA VAL A 1039 -25.01 -0.12 34.33
C VAL A 1039 -25.98 0.34 35.41
N TYR A 1040 -26.44 1.59 35.29
CA TYR A 1040 -27.42 2.18 36.20
C TYR A 1040 -28.70 1.32 36.26
N GLY A 1041 -29.20 1.07 37.47
CA GLY A 1041 -30.36 0.22 37.73
C GLY A 1041 -30.11 -1.30 37.70
N ILE A 1042 -28.89 -1.74 37.38
CA ILE A 1042 -28.49 -3.16 37.47
C ILE A 1042 -27.46 -3.34 38.59
N SER A 1043 -26.28 -2.77 38.42
CA SER A 1043 -25.15 -2.86 39.37
C SER A 1043 -25.24 -1.83 40.51
N ASP A 1044 -26.14 -0.87 40.37
CA ASP A 1044 -26.32 0.27 41.27
C ASP A 1044 -27.83 0.52 41.45
N SER A 1045 -28.48 -0.42 42.11
CA SER A 1045 -29.91 -0.35 42.43
C SER A 1045 -30.10 -0.44 43.95
N PRO A 1046 -31.03 0.32 44.56
CA PRO A 1046 -31.26 0.32 46.00
C PRO A 1046 -31.61 -1.05 46.60
N ASP A 1047 -32.12 -1.98 45.78
CA ASP A 1047 -32.48 -3.34 46.15
C ASP A 1047 -31.39 -4.39 45.81
N ARG A 1048 -30.23 -3.97 45.28
CA ARG A 1048 -29.20 -4.87 44.71
C ARG A 1048 -27.76 -4.43 45.00
N GLU A 1049 -27.46 -4.16 46.27
CA GLU A 1049 -26.06 -4.01 46.71
C GLU A 1049 -25.30 -5.32 46.43
N GLY A 1050 -24.12 -5.23 45.79
CA GLY A 1050 -23.24 -6.39 45.57
C GLY A 1050 -23.37 -7.12 44.21
N VAL A 1051 -24.00 -6.49 43.20
CA VAL A 1051 -24.12 -7.03 41.84
C VAL A 1051 -22.98 -6.55 40.94
N TYR A 1052 -22.23 -7.49 40.36
CA TYR A 1052 -21.06 -7.21 39.53
C TYR A 1052 -21.41 -7.35 38.05
N PHE A 1053 -22.19 -6.40 37.53
CA PHE A 1053 -22.52 -6.31 36.11
C PHE A 1053 -21.75 -5.17 35.44
N PHE A 1054 -20.88 -5.49 34.50
CA PHE A 1054 -20.07 -4.52 33.77
C PHE A 1054 -20.07 -4.86 32.29
N ILE A 1055 -20.30 -3.87 31.44
CA ILE A 1055 -20.25 -4.03 29.99
C ILE A 1055 -19.50 -2.86 29.37
N ASP A 1056 -18.89 -3.09 28.21
CA ASP A 1056 -18.25 -2.06 27.41
C ASP A 1056 -19.27 -1.27 26.57
N GLU A 1057 -18.81 -0.17 25.99
CA GLU A 1057 -19.64 0.73 25.18
C GLU A 1057 -20.14 0.07 23.88
N THR A 1058 -19.38 -0.85 23.28
CA THR A 1058 -19.81 -1.56 22.06
C THR A 1058 -20.98 -2.50 22.37
N THR A 1059 -20.86 -3.25 23.46
CA THR A 1059 -21.92 -4.12 23.98
C THR A 1059 -23.16 -3.31 24.35
N ALA A 1060 -22.99 -2.25 25.13
CA ALA A 1060 -24.10 -1.37 25.52
C ALA A 1060 -24.79 -0.74 24.30
N THR A 1061 -24.04 -0.32 23.28
CA THR A 1061 -24.61 0.25 22.05
C THR A 1061 -25.43 -0.77 21.28
N SER A 1062 -24.98 -2.03 21.24
CA SER A 1062 -25.66 -3.11 20.53
C SER A 1062 -26.97 -3.51 21.24
N ILE A 1063 -26.98 -3.49 22.58
CA ILE A 1063 -28.14 -3.87 23.38
C ILE A 1063 -29.11 -2.70 23.60
N PHE A 1064 -28.62 -1.55 24.06
CA PHE A 1064 -29.43 -0.38 24.46
C PHE A 1064 -29.51 0.71 23.38
N GLY A 1065 -28.71 0.63 22.32
CA GLY A 1065 -28.58 1.69 21.33
C GLY A 1065 -27.62 2.80 21.77
N PRO A 1066 -27.19 3.69 20.85
CA PRO A 1066 -26.20 4.73 21.16
C PRO A 1066 -26.60 5.65 22.32
N THR A 1067 -27.85 6.15 22.32
CA THR A 1067 -28.36 7.02 23.39
C THR A 1067 -28.43 6.29 24.73
N GLY A 1068 -29.00 5.08 24.74
CA GLY A 1068 -29.08 4.27 25.96
C GLY A 1068 -27.70 3.89 26.50
N ALA A 1069 -26.73 3.59 25.64
CA ALA A 1069 -25.35 3.31 26.04
C ALA A 1069 -24.67 4.53 26.66
N SER A 1070 -24.88 5.72 26.11
CA SER A 1070 -24.30 6.95 26.66
C SER A 1070 -24.88 7.33 28.03
N GLU A 1071 -26.13 6.98 28.29
CA GLU A 1071 -26.88 7.47 29.45
C GLU A 1071 -27.03 6.43 30.58
N LEU A 1072 -27.03 5.14 30.26
CA LEU A 1072 -27.17 4.06 31.25
C LEU A 1072 -25.83 3.52 31.75
N LEU A 1073 -24.71 3.85 31.10
CA LEU A 1073 -23.37 3.49 31.57
C LEU A 1073 -22.82 4.51 32.57
N GLN A 1074 -22.21 4.02 33.65
CA GLN A 1074 -21.51 4.85 34.65
C GLN A 1074 -20.08 5.14 34.16
N LYS A 1075 -19.92 6.13 33.28
CA LYS A 1075 -18.62 6.52 32.71
C LYS A 1075 -17.77 7.37 33.67
#